data_AF-M0FBN4-F1
#
_entry.id   AF-M0FBN4-F1
#
_cell.length_a   1.000
_cell.length_b   1.000
_cell.length_c   1.000
_cell.angle_alpha   90.00
_cell.angle_beta   90.00
_cell.angle_gamma   90.00
#
_symmetry.space_group_name_H-M   'P 1'
#
loop_
_entity.id
_entity.type
_entity.pdbx_description
1 polymer ?
#
loop_
_entity_poly.entity_id
_entity_poly.type
_entity_poly.pdbx_seq_one_letter_code
_entity_poly.pdbx_strand_id
1 'polypeptide(L)'
;MLAMPLGAAVATAQSGPSGMVALGPDQVDEDLPSDADLPIRASDLEGEVYASDHAGSLQITVTTPERASDYMGPNANVVADDEIAIVLADDTVHEGRDVAVDLNVLEAGVGYVPDVAYGVHDSGEEWQSPIEQEDGVGRFYVPEFSSNSVTFSGGIELTGSAAADGTNYRYELDNLNGVEDYSINLTGINNTASEVKTTTATGGDSISIDVGGNTAPENETVTLTGKSETNTRTVSGTNNGGTTTEQIDVDGTEAPSNAEITFAHNSGDGEYEPSDRKYYVDQQKDRLQDTYVMDWSDEAGQEPPAVIQEFETYIYASDGESIETEVYLANGDTDPFANGEKVGALTGNVVQGESTHFSLSGFNFETTGETVSVGLREVDSISDNDLKLGYNDYRFSKPYFIRISQNTAEVSVTDDSGTSTYTTPADGQETKNIDISRSTDSVEVSGATSESLDYDISWTETSVTTDPSIEIAGTTVSHSGKLSGGETVTESVTLSTGSNGADVSVTGPVGVSVSWTEVSRTRDPVVEVNGYETEYNGVLSEGETTSLATNEAWLQEGTNNVTVRTNTPSNGPESLVDMTYSHDASGVTKSVDAEATSWTESFNVSHTFPSAVADADATLTFDEQVAEIHDVEYRTNGGSWQTPPDYELNGTDLHVGLGDVEADTEIDVRATGHKVRAYDGAVKVTEPTVEGDDLSTEVEITDINPDGMFGLRVDETVLGDRLHYASEESWTGESAYASITSTGTQILRAPDANEGSTMRVSTAPVSVSPSSGAIEAEVEDGSEPTFSLRKGNTTGSDRIEVTYYNTVTGDRYVLWSETREVEVDADRAQSPVSFVTDGSSETYSILQRDSSVGPNPPPGPTETEDVFPLLLAFGGIGGVLVGSTLVSRRFNIGGWLLPVTATSLTAVAIQVLAPGSPLLRVAQLASESNAVTIAAVAALLIGMWQLDERTQGSVPWYVRGIIGVLSVVWALETISPGVILGGLRSGVESMGPVIVIVIVGGGAYLVREWIQARRAPDTVVEFQAGNQ
;
A
#
# COMPACT_ATOMS: atom_id res chain seq x y z
N MET A 1 -37.14 -110.82 -17.49
CA MET A 1 -37.01 -109.66 -16.60
C MET A 1 -36.24 -108.64 -17.42
N LEU A 2 -36.83 -107.56 -17.97
CA LEU A 2 -37.80 -106.58 -17.43
C LEU A 2 -37.10 -105.59 -16.49
N ALA A 3 -36.65 -104.47 -17.07
CA ALA A 3 -36.49 -103.14 -16.45
C ALA A 3 -36.21 -102.06 -17.53
N MET A 4 -37.26 -101.35 -17.95
CA MET A 4 -37.24 -99.88 -18.21
C MET A 4 -37.20 -99.17 -16.82
N PRO A 5 -37.09 -97.83 -16.63
CA PRO A 5 -37.29 -96.66 -17.53
C PRO A 5 -35.99 -95.78 -17.63
N LEU A 6 -35.94 -94.53 -18.10
CA LEU A 6 -36.88 -93.53 -18.67
C LEU A 6 -36.63 -93.35 -20.19
N GLY A 7 -37.21 -92.42 -20.98
CA GLY A 7 -38.15 -91.31 -20.74
C GLY A 7 -37.53 -89.98 -21.17
N ALA A 8 -37.62 -89.66 -22.47
CA ALA A 8 -37.16 -88.38 -23.02
C ALA A 8 -38.03 -87.25 -22.47
N ALA A 9 -37.41 -86.31 -21.75
CA ALA A 9 -37.98 -84.99 -21.60
C ALA A 9 -37.87 -84.31 -22.97
N VAL A 10 -39.01 -84.15 -23.64
CA VAL A 10 -39.13 -83.04 -24.59
C VAL A 10 -39.05 -81.80 -23.72
N ALA A 11 -37.91 -81.11 -23.75
CA ALA A 11 -37.89 -79.73 -23.31
C ALA A 11 -38.96 -79.01 -24.11
N THR A 12 -39.97 -78.49 -23.42
CA THR A 12 -40.88 -77.54 -24.04
C THR A 12 -40.01 -76.36 -24.41
N ALA A 13 -39.74 -76.19 -25.71
CA ALA A 13 -39.19 -74.93 -26.19
C ALA A 13 -40.07 -73.81 -25.63
N GLN A 14 -39.44 -72.87 -24.93
CA GLN A 14 -40.06 -71.60 -24.62
C GLN A 14 -40.60 -71.08 -25.95
N SER A 15 -41.88 -70.73 -26.00
CA SER A 15 -42.51 -70.34 -27.26
C SER A 15 -42.04 -68.94 -27.63
N GLY A 16 -40.88 -68.88 -28.27
CA GLY A 16 -40.33 -67.66 -28.83
C GLY A 16 -41.24 -67.06 -29.91
N PRO A 17 -40.83 -65.92 -30.46
CA PRO A 17 -41.58 -65.19 -31.48
C PRO A 17 -41.98 -66.07 -32.66
N SER A 18 -43.11 -65.73 -33.29
CA SER A 18 -43.71 -66.55 -34.35
C SER A 18 -42.79 -66.74 -35.56
N GLY A 19 -42.04 -67.85 -35.57
CA GLY A 19 -41.11 -68.21 -36.64
C GLY A 19 -39.65 -68.36 -36.19
N MET A 20 -39.35 -68.09 -34.92
CA MET A 20 -38.00 -68.22 -34.35
C MET A 20 -37.82 -69.47 -33.50
N VAL A 21 -36.56 -69.88 -33.31
CA VAL A 21 -36.15 -71.00 -32.45
C VAL A 21 -35.23 -70.46 -31.36
N ALA A 22 -35.54 -70.78 -30.10
CA ALA A 22 -34.71 -70.45 -28.95
C ALA A 22 -33.37 -71.22 -29.00
N LEU A 23 -32.28 -70.54 -28.65
CA LEU A 23 -30.95 -71.15 -28.57
C LEU A 23 -30.85 -72.06 -27.34
N GLY A 24 -30.13 -73.17 -27.49
CA GLY A 24 -29.87 -74.11 -26.40
C GLY A 24 -28.68 -73.70 -25.52
N PRO A 25 -28.53 -74.31 -24.33
CA PRO A 25 -27.38 -74.06 -23.44
C PRO A 25 -26.04 -74.55 -24.02
N ASP A 26 -26.07 -75.43 -25.03
CA ASP A 26 -24.85 -75.82 -25.78
C ASP A 26 -24.43 -74.74 -26.82
N GLN A 27 -25.15 -73.62 -26.93
CA GLN A 27 -24.96 -72.55 -27.92
C GLN A 27 -24.68 -71.17 -27.31
N VAL A 28 -24.70 -71.05 -25.98
CA VAL A 28 -24.41 -69.82 -25.24
C VAL A 28 -23.27 -70.14 -24.28
N ASP A 29 -22.18 -69.39 -24.35
CA ASP A 29 -20.95 -69.59 -23.55
C ASP A 29 -20.47 -68.25 -22.95
N GLU A 30 -19.56 -68.28 -22.00
CA GLU A 30 -18.93 -67.07 -21.42
C GLU A 30 -17.41 -67.19 -21.33
N ASP A 31 -16.70 -66.11 -21.66
CA ASP A 31 -15.26 -65.98 -21.41
C ASP A 31 -14.92 -64.59 -20.86
N LEU A 32 -14.77 -64.56 -19.55
CA LEU A 32 -14.65 -63.34 -18.76
C LEU A 32 -13.34 -63.35 -17.95
N PRO A 33 -12.72 -62.17 -17.74
CA PRO A 33 -11.66 -62.02 -16.74
C PRO A 33 -12.08 -62.59 -15.38
N SER A 34 -11.10 -63.04 -14.59
CA SER A 34 -11.32 -63.70 -13.29
C SER A 34 -12.02 -62.85 -12.21
N ASP A 35 -12.22 -61.58 -12.53
CA ASP A 35 -12.58 -60.46 -11.69
C ASP A 35 -13.63 -59.54 -12.36
N ALA A 36 -14.13 -59.89 -13.56
CA ALA A 36 -15.16 -59.12 -14.25
C ALA A 36 -16.57 -59.38 -13.68
N ASP A 37 -17.23 -58.33 -13.21
CA ASP A 37 -18.59 -58.37 -12.68
C ASP A 37 -19.62 -57.82 -13.67
N LEU A 38 -19.93 -58.59 -14.72
CA LEU A 38 -20.83 -58.13 -15.79
C LEU A 38 -22.32 -58.20 -15.42
N PRO A 39 -23.15 -57.28 -15.95
CA PRO A 39 -24.59 -57.22 -15.68
C PRO A 39 -25.38 -58.42 -16.25
N ILE A 40 -24.91 -59.03 -17.34
CA ILE A 40 -25.45 -60.29 -17.90
C ILE A 40 -24.36 -61.37 -17.88
N ARG A 41 -24.74 -62.61 -17.55
CA ARG A 41 -23.94 -63.83 -17.71
C ARG A 41 -24.51 -64.72 -18.83
N ALA A 42 -23.74 -65.71 -19.28
CA ALA A 42 -24.24 -66.66 -20.28
C ALA A 42 -25.54 -67.36 -19.82
N SER A 43 -25.68 -67.63 -18.52
CA SER A 43 -26.87 -68.23 -17.92
C SER A 43 -28.16 -67.42 -18.08
N ASP A 44 -28.06 -66.12 -18.30
CA ASP A 44 -29.21 -65.21 -18.41
C ASP A 44 -29.70 -65.10 -19.87
N LEU A 45 -28.86 -65.50 -20.83
CA LEU A 45 -29.17 -65.63 -22.26
C LEU A 45 -29.63 -67.06 -22.63
N GLU A 46 -29.41 -68.06 -21.76
CA GLU A 46 -29.80 -69.46 -21.99
C GLU A 46 -31.32 -69.62 -22.17
N GLY A 47 -31.76 -69.74 -23.44
CA GLY A 47 -33.17 -69.90 -23.79
C GLY A 47 -33.95 -68.59 -23.96
N GLU A 48 -33.31 -67.44 -23.71
CA GLU A 48 -33.88 -66.10 -23.90
C GLU A 48 -33.36 -65.36 -25.15
N VAL A 49 -32.53 -66.04 -25.96
CA VAL A 49 -32.16 -65.62 -27.32
C VAL A 49 -32.76 -66.55 -28.36
N TYR A 50 -33.20 -65.97 -29.48
CA TYR A 50 -33.96 -66.62 -30.54
C TYR A 50 -33.40 -66.24 -31.92
N ALA A 51 -33.51 -67.13 -32.92
CA ALA A 51 -33.16 -66.82 -34.31
C ALA A 51 -34.22 -67.35 -35.30
N SER A 52 -34.50 -66.61 -36.38
CA SER A 52 -35.55 -66.97 -37.37
C SER A 52 -35.15 -68.13 -38.29
N ASP A 53 -33.96 -68.06 -38.86
CA ASP A 53 -33.37 -69.12 -39.69
C ASP A 53 -32.00 -69.56 -39.13
N HIS A 54 -31.58 -70.77 -39.53
CA HIS A 54 -30.26 -71.33 -39.20
C HIS A 54 -29.89 -71.38 -37.69
N ALA A 55 -30.88 -71.33 -36.79
CA ALA A 55 -30.67 -71.23 -35.34
C ALA A 55 -29.79 -72.32 -34.70
N GLY A 56 -29.58 -73.46 -35.35
CA GLY A 56 -28.74 -74.56 -34.85
C GLY A 56 -27.25 -74.47 -35.19
N SER A 57 -26.81 -73.44 -35.93
CA SER A 57 -25.40 -73.13 -36.21
C SER A 57 -24.94 -71.80 -35.60
N LEU A 58 -25.88 -71.01 -35.06
CA LEU A 58 -25.59 -69.80 -34.29
C LEU A 58 -25.00 -70.17 -32.92
N GLN A 59 -23.90 -69.52 -32.56
CA GLN A 59 -23.27 -69.56 -31.25
C GLN A 59 -23.17 -68.13 -30.69
N ILE A 60 -23.34 -68.02 -29.36
CA ILE A 60 -23.27 -66.79 -28.59
C ILE A 60 -22.18 -66.91 -27.54
N THR A 61 -21.25 -65.95 -27.45
CA THR A 61 -20.27 -65.87 -26.35
C THR A 61 -20.40 -64.54 -25.60
N VAL A 62 -20.60 -64.56 -24.29
CA VAL A 62 -20.52 -63.37 -23.44
C VAL A 62 -19.06 -63.12 -23.08
N THR A 63 -18.53 -61.92 -23.32
CA THR A 63 -17.13 -61.57 -23.04
C THR A 63 -17.01 -60.09 -22.59
N THR A 64 -15.81 -59.50 -22.58
CA THR A 64 -15.62 -58.03 -22.41
C THR A 64 -15.17 -57.41 -23.74
N PRO A 65 -15.36 -56.08 -23.96
CA PRO A 65 -14.93 -55.39 -25.19
C PRO A 65 -13.45 -55.51 -25.56
N GLU A 66 -12.58 -55.80 -24.58
CA GLU A 66 -11.16 -56.08 -24.84
C GLU A 66 -10.93 -57.50 -25.40
N ARG A 67 -11.58 -58.49 -24.78
CA ARG A 67 -11.34 -59.94 -24.99
C ARG A 67 -12.16 -60.52 -26.13
N ALA A 68 -13.31 -59.93 -26.40
CA ALA A 68 -13.77 -59.58 -27.74
C ALA A 68 -12.90 -60.05 -28.92
N SER A 69 -11.77 -59.38 -29.08
CA SER A 69 -10.85 -59.52 -30.21
C SER A 69 -10.19 -60.91 -30.30
N ASP A 70 -10.09 -61.66 -29.19
CA ASP A 70 -9.59 -63.05 -29.18
C ASP A 70 -10.58 -64.02 -29.84
N TYR A 71 -11.87 -63.70 -29.83
CA TYR A 71 -12.90 -64.46 -30.54
C TYR A 71 -12.86 -64.19 -32.05
N MET A 72 -12.30 -63.06 -32.48
CA MET A 72 -12.09 -62.68 -33.87
C MET A 72 -10.98 -63.53 -34.55
N GLY A 73 -11.27 -64.81 -34.76
CA GLY A 73 -10.95 -65.42 -36.05
C GLY A 73 -11.77 -64.74 -37.18
N PRO A 74 -11.76 -65.27 -38.42
CA PRO A 74 -12.66 -64.75 -39.46
C PRO A 74 -14.17 -64.88 -39.15
N ASN A 75 -14.55 -65.51 -38.02
CA ASN A 75 -15.93 -65.83 -37.67
C ASN A 75 -16.21 -65.70 -36.14
N ALA A 76 -15.96 -64.54 -35.52
CA ALA A 76 -16.70 -64.12 -34.31
C ALA A 76 -16.50 -62.62 -34.07
N ASN A 77 -17.55 -61.90 -33.66
CA ASN A 77 -17.59 -60.44 -33.42
C ASN A 77 -18.42 -60.18 -32.15
N VAL A 78 -18.49 -58.95 -31.61
CA VAL A 78 -18.57 -58.64 -30.17
C VAL A 78 -19.69 -57.61 -29.86
N VAL A 79 -20.19 -57.47 -28.61
CA VAL A 79 -20.97 -56.27 -28.17
C VAL A 79 -20.07 -55.37 -27.32
N ALA A 80 -20.35 -54.08 -27.23
CA ALA A 80 -19.79 -53.24 -26.18
C ALA A 80 -20.92 -52.39 -25.58
N ASP A 81 -21.17 -52.62 -24.30
CA ASP A 81 -21.11 -51.52 -23.32
C ASP A 81 -19.64 -51.43 -22.84
N ASP A 82 -19.25 -50.40 -22.09
CA ASP A 82 -17.87 -50.26 -21.58
C ASP A 82 -17.40 -51.49 -20.77
N GLU A 83 -18.35 -52.27 -20.23
CA GLU A 83 -18.08 -53.52 -19.50
C GLU A 83 -18.37 -54.83 -20.29
N ILE A 84 -19.43 -54.92 -21.11
CA ILE A 84 -19.98 -56.21 -21.60
C ILE A 84 -20.02 -56.40 -23.13
N ALA A 85 -19.66 -57.62 -23.55
CA ALA A 85 -19.80 -58.13 -24.92
C ALA A 85 -20.67 -59.40 -25.07
N ILE A 86 -21.27 -59.57 -26.25
CA ILE A 86 -22.11 -60.71 -26.68
C ILE A 86 -21.74 -61.00 -28.15
N VAL A 87 -21.34 -62.24 -28.44
CA VAL A 87 -20.66 -62.56 -29.69
C VAL A 87 -21.54 -63.38 -30.63
N LEU A 88 -22.00 -62.83 -31.76
CA LEU A 88 -22.80 -63.58 -32.74
C LEU A 88 -21.90 -64.25 -33.80
N ALA A 89 -21.72 -65.58 -33.68
CA ALA A 89 -20.88 -66.38 -34.60
C ALA A 89 -21.66 -67.53 -35.25
N ASP A 90 -21.32 -67.89 -36.50
CA ASP A 90 -21.83 -69.09 -37.17
C ASP A 90 -20.70 -69.85 -37.90
N ASP A 91 -20.81 -71.17 -37.99
CA ASP A 91 -19.84 -72.02 -38.71
C ASP A 91 -20.09 -72.07 -40.24
N THR A 92 -21.14 -71.41 -40.71
CA THR A 92 -21.57 -71.33 -42.11
C THR A 92 -22.01 -69.93 -42.54
N VAL A 93 -21.73 -69.59 -43.82
CA VAL A 93 -22.06 -68.27 -44.39
C VAL A 93 -23.49 -68.23 -44.93
N HIS A 94 -24.28 -67.21 -44.54
CA HIS A 94 -25.68 -67.00 -44.97
C HIS A 94 -25.96 -65.58 -45.49
N GLU A 95 -27.12 -65.37 -46.12
CA GLU A 95 -27.55 -64.03 -46.62
C GLU A 95 -28.01 -63.08 -45.48
N GLY A 96 -28.07 -63.58 -44.24
CA GLY A 96 -28.54 -62.90 -43.02
C GLY A 96 -29.64 -63.69 -42.31
N ARG A 97 -30.07 -63.21 -41.12
CA ARG A 97 -31.21 -63.75 -40.36
C ARG A 97 -31.75 -62.69 -39.39
N ASP A 98 -32.93 -62.92 -38.84
CA ASP A 98 -33.36 -62.17 -37.66
C ASP A 98 -32.86 -62.87 -36.39
N VAL A 99 -32.33 -62.09 -35.46
CA VAL A 99 -32.05 -62.47 -34.08
C VAL A 99 -33.06 -61.72 -33.20
N ALA A 100 -33.45 -62.33 -32.08
CA ALA A 100 -34.20 -61.62 -31.06
C ALA A 100 -33.75 -62.02 -29.65
N VAL A 101 -33.75 -61.06 -28.74
CA VAL A 101 -33.35 -61.24 -27.33
C VAL A 101 -34.53 -60.79 -26.46
N ASP A 102 -34.81 -61.51 -25.37
CA ASP A 102 -35.85 -61.11 -24.41
C ASP A 102 -35.61 -59.68 -23.89
N LEU A 103 -36.68 -58.88 -23.82
CA LEU A 103 -36.59 -57.46 -23.47
C LEU A 103 -36.06 -57.25 -22.05
N ASN A 104 -36.39 -58.14 -21.10
CA ASN A 104 -35.88 -58.05 -19.73
C ASN A 104 -34.37 -58.34 -19.68
N VAL A 105 -33.84 -59.11 -20.64
CA VAL A 105 -32.41 -59.38 -20.76
C VAL A 105 -31.71 -58.20 -21.41
N LEU A 106 -32.27 -57.57 -22.46
CA LEU A 106 -31.74 -56.33 -23.01
C LEU A 106 -31.70 -55.21 -21.95
N GLU A 107 -32.83 -54.97 -21.27
CA GLU A 107 -32.97 -53.99 -20.19
C GLU A 107 -32.01 -54.25 -19.02
N ALA A 108 -31.76 -55.53 -18.67
CA ALA A 108 -30.79 -55.89 -17.64
C ALA A 108 -29.32 -55.71 -18.07
N GLY A 109 -29.03 -55.64 -19.37
CA GLY A 109 -27.66 -55.55 -19.90
C GLY A 109 -27.19 -54.15 -20.22
N VAL A 110 -28.08 -53.32 -20.78
CA VAL A 110 -27.75 -51.94 -21.22
C VAL A 110 -28.59 -50.89 -20.49
N GLY A 111 -29.35 -51.28 -19.45
CA GLY A 111 -30.19 -50.39 -18.64
C GLY A 111 -31.55 -50.04 -19.25
N TYR A 112 -31.67 -50.09 -20.58
CA TYR A 112 -32.89 -49.77 -21.34
C TYR A 112 -33.17 -50.80 -22.45
N VAL A 113 -34.28 -50.62 -23.18
CA VAL A 113 -34.57 -51.41 -24.38
C VAL A 113 -34.16 -50.61 -25.63
N PRO A 114 -33.12 -51.02 -26.37
CA PRO A 114 -32.67 -50.27 -27.54
C PRO A 114 -33.63 -50.41 -28.73
N ASP A 115 -33.78 -49.31 -29.50
CA ASP A 115 -34.63 -49.23 -30.70
C ASP A 115 -33.89 -49.55 -32.01
N VAL A 116 -32.55 -49.56 -32.01
CA VAL A 116 -31.71 -49.88 -33.17
C VAL A 116 -30.54 -50.75 -32.73
N ALA A 117 -30.35 -51.88 -33.40
CA ALA A 117 -29.12 -52.66 -33.37
C ALA A 117 -28.21 -52.19 -34.49
N TYR A 118 -27.02 -51.68 -34.13
CA TYR A 118 -25.93 -51.47 -35.08
C TYR A 118 -25.17 -52.79 -35.30
N GLY A 119 -24.13 -52.80 -36.12
CA GLY A 119 -23.24 -53.94 -36.21
C GLY A 119 -22.23 -53.87 -37.35
N VAL A 120 -21.20 -54.70 -37.26
CA VAL A 120 -20.10 -54.77 -38.24
C VAL A 120 -19.87 -56.22 -38.64
N HIS A 121 -19.82 -56.48 -39.95
CA HIS A 121 -19.59 -57.79 -40.55
C HIS A 121 -18.09 -58.19 -40.55
N ASP A 122 -17.77 -59.47 -40.81
CA ASP A 122 -16.38 -59.97 -40.94
C ASP A 122 -15.51 -59.22 -41.98
N SER A 123 -16.17 -58.55 -42.92
CA SER A 123 -15.57 -57.76 -44.00
C SER A 123 -15.20 -56.34 -43.57
N GLY A 124 -15.60 -55.91 -42.37
CA GLY A 124 -15.59 -54.50 -41.95
C GLY A 124 -16.75 -53.69 -42.53
N GLU A 125 -17.79 -54.32 -43.07
CA GLU A 125 -18.99 -53.64 -43.56
C GLU A 125 -19.98 -53.40 -42.41
N GLU A 126 -20.21 -52.14 -42.08
CA GLU A 126 -21.17 -51.71 -41.06
C GLU A 126 -22.62 -51.85 -41.55
N TRP A 127 -23.51 -52.19 -40.63
CA TRP A 127 -24.94 -52.27 -40.83
C TRP A 127 -25.70 -51.70 -39.62
N GLN A 128 -26.96 -51.34 -39.87
CA GLN A 128 -27.90 -50.91 -38.83
C GLN A 128 -29.25 -51.55 -39.09
N SER A 129 -29.96 -51.89 -38.02
CA SER A 129 -31.19 -52.66 -38.07
C SER A 129 -32.13 -52.23 -36.96
N PRO A 130 -33.35 -51.74 -37.27
CA PRO A 130 -34.30 -51.36 -36.23
C PRO A 130 -34.70 -52.59 -35.40
N ILE A 131 -34.82 -52.40 -34.10
CA ILE A 131 -35.32 -53.42 -33.18
C ILE A 131 -36.84 -53.36 -33.16
N GLU A 132 -37.47 -54.35 -33.78
CA GLU A 132 -38.91 -54.58 -33.69
C GLU A 132 -39.23 -55.24 -32.34
N GLN A 133 -39.79 -54.45 -31.41
CA GLN A 133 -40.26 -54.95 -30.12
C GLN A 133 -41.64 -55.65 -30.28
N GLU A 134 -41.66 -56.99 -30.31
CA GLU A 134 -42.89 -57.80 -30.40
C GLU A 134 -42.80 -59.04 -29.49
N ASP A 135 -43.95 -59.51 -28.97
CA ASP A 135 -44.08 -60.73 -28.13
C ASP A 135 -43.15 -60.83 -26.88
N GLY A 136 -42.53 -59.73 -26.44
CA GLY A 136 -41.65 -59.68 -25.27
C GLY A 136 -40.15 -59.77 -25.58
N VAL A 137 -39.77 -59.72 -26.87
CA VAL A 137 -38.37 -59.66 -27.32
C VAL A 137 -38.11 -58.40 -28.14
N GLY A 138 -36.85 -58.01 -28.26
CA GLY A 138 -36.36 -57.08 -29.29
C GLY A 138 -35.81 -57.88 -30.47
N ARG A 139 -36.46 -57.79 -31.65
CA ARG A 139 -36.06 -58.50 -32.89
C ARG A 139 -35.34 -57.56 -33.86
N PHE A 140 -34.14 -57.94 -34.31
CA PHE A 140 -33.38 -57.20 -35.32
C PHE A 140 -32.84 -58.12 -36.42
N TYR A 141 -32.70 -57.59 -37.63
CA TYR A 141 -32.12 -58.32 -38.77
C TYR A 141 -30.61 -58.14 -38.84
N VAL A 142 -29.87 -59.23 -38.84
CA VAL A 142 -28.42 -59.29 -39.04
C VAL A 142 -28.15 -59.68 -40.50
N PRO A 143 -27.62 -58.79 -41.35
CA PRO A 143 -27.23 -59.10 -42.73
C PRO A 143 -26.00 -60.01 -42.77
N GLU A 144 -25.74 -60.61 -43.95
CA GLU A 144 -24.58 -61.46 -44.31
C GLU A 144 -23.95 -62.20 -43.10
N PHE A 145 -24.39 -63.44 -42.86
CA PHE A 145 -24.08 -64.10 -41.59
C PHE A 145 -22.81 -64.95 -41.69
N SER A 146 -21.69 -64.49 -41.13
CA SER A 146 -20.52 -65.31 -40.74
C SER A 146 -20.09 -64.96 -39.30
N SER A 147 -19.79 -63.70 -39.05
CA SER A 147 -19.80 -63.05 -37.74
C SER A 147 -20.20 -61.58 -37.85
N ASN A 148 -20.94 -61.09 -36.86
CA ASN A 148 -21.45 -59.72 -36.81
C ASN A 148 -21.41 -59.16 -35.37
N SER A 149 -20.89 -57.95 -35.17
CA SER A 149 -20.97 -57.23 -33.88
C SER A 149 -22.33 -56.54 -33.75
N VAL A 150 -22.66 -56.02 -32.56
CA VAL A 150 -23.80 -55.11 -32.32
C VAL A 150 -23.44 -54.09 -31.24
N THR A 151 -23.77 -52.81 -31.42
CA THR A 151 -23.55 -51.76 -30.40
C THR A 151 -24.86 -51.05 -30.04
N PHE A 152 -24.86 -50.48 -28.83
CA PHE A 152 -25.89 -49.61 -28.26
C PHE A 152 -25.19 -48.40 -27.60
N SER A 153 -25.95 -47.44 -27.06
CA SER A 153 -25.51 -46.04 -26.99
C SER A 153 -25.38 -45.40 -25.60
N GLY A 154 -24.47 -44.41 -25.47
CA GLY A 154 -24.25 -43.57 -24.28
C GLY A 154 -24.54 -42.07 -24.46
N GLY A 155 -24.52 -41.31 -23.34
CA GLY A 155 -25.06 -39.94 -23.21
C GLY A 155 -24.10 -38.81 -22.77
N ILE A 156 -24.66 -37.62 -22.52
CA ILE A 156 -23.96 -36.39 -22.11
C ILE A 156 -24.08 -36.13 -20.61
N GLU A 157 -22.97 -35.75 -19.97
CA GLU A 157 -22.95 -35.05 -18.68
C GLU A 157 -22.10 -33.77 -18.78
N LEU A 158 -22.65 -32.64 -18.34
CA LEU A 158 -21.95 -31.37 -18.18
C LEU A 158 -21.93 -31.03 -16.69
N THR A 159 -20.75 -30.81 -16.13
CA THR A 159 -20.57 -30.26 -14.79
C THR A 159 -19.96 -28.87 -14.86
N GLY A 160 -20.53 -27.95 -14.09
CA GLY A 160 -20.08 -26.57 -14.00
C GLY A 160 -19.97 -26.19 -12.54
N SER A 161 -18.75 -25.92 -12.08
CA SER A 161 -18.54 -25.38 -10.74
C SER A 161 -18.60 -23.85 -10.75
N ALA A 162 -19.19 -23.26 -9.71
CA ALA A 162 -19.16 -21.82 -9.47
C ALA A 162 -19.67 -20.91 -10.62
N ALA A 163 -20.67 -21.36 -11.40
CA ALA A 163 -21.21 -20.61 -12.54
C ALA A 163 -21.86 -19.27 -12.13
N ALA A 164 -21.50 -18.20 -12.84
CA ALA A 164 -21.95 -16.81 -12.65
C ALA A 164 -23.12 -16.42 -13.59
N ASP A 165 -23.55 -15.15 -13.60
CA ASP A 165 -24.58 -14.69 -14.56
C ASP A 165 -24.00 -14.60 -15.98
N GLY A 166 -24.38 -15.54 -16.84
CA GLY A 166 -23.99 -15.57 -18.25
C GLY A 166 -23.04 -16.71 -18.63
N THR A 167 -22.56 -17.52 -17.68
CA THR A 167 -21.73 -18.71 -17.96
C THR A 167 -22.43 -19.62 -18.96
N ASN A 168 -21.73 -20.03 -20.03
CA ASN A 168 -22.34 -20.72 -21.17
C ASN A 168 -21.54 -21.96 -21.58
N TYR A 169 -22.21 -23.11 -21.59
CA TYR A 169 -21.68 -24.41 -21.98
C TYR A 169 -22.19 -24.78 -23.38
N ARG A 170 -21.38 -25.53 -24.14
CA ARG A 170 -21.72 -25.95 -25.50
C ARG A 170 -21.29 -27.39 -25.74
N TYR A 171 -22.15 -28.18 -26.39
CA TYR A 171 -21.83 -29.53 -26.83
C TYR A 171 -22.48 -29.86 -28.17
N GLU A 172 -21.95 -30.86 -28.88
CA GLU A 172 -22.50 -31.37 -30.14
C GLU A 172 -23.20 -32.72 -29.90
N LEU A 173 -24.45 -32.83 -30.36
CA LEU A 173 -25.30 -34.01 -30.24
C LEU A 173 -25.66 -34.55 -31.63
N ASP A 174 -25.17 -35.74 -31.99
CA ASP A 174 -25.25 -36.23 -33.37
C ASP A 174 -26.68 -36.55 -33.83
N ASN A 175 -27.54 -37.01 -32.93
CA ASN A 175 -28.95 -37.28 -33.19
C ASN A 175 -29.78 -37.31 -31.89
N LEU A 176 -31.11 -37.19 -32.03
CA LEU A 176 -32.07 -37.17 -30.90
C LEU A 176 -32.70 -38.54 -30.58
N ASN A 177 -32.21 -39.65 -31.14
CA ASN A 177 -32.71 -40.98 -30.76
C ASN A 177 -32.12 -41.37 -29.40
N GLY A 178 -32.81 -42.24 -28.64
CA GLY A 178 -32.33 -42.73 -27.34
C GLY A 178 -32.09 -41.64 -26.29
N VAL A 179 -32.73 -40.46 -26.44
CA VAL A 179 -32.64 -39.41 -25.43
C VAL A 179 -33.62 -39.69 -24.30
N GLU A 180 -33.07 -40.11 -23.16
CA GLU A 180 -33.78 -40.38 -21.91
C GLU A 180 -33.06 -39.69 -20.73
N ASP A 181 -33.59 -39.84 -19.51
CA ASP A 181 -33.03 -39.34 -18.24
C ASP A 181 -32.54 -37.87 -18.20
N TYR A 182 -33.10 -37.00 -19.07
CA TYR A 182 -32.74 -35.59 -19.13
C TYR A 182 -32.97 -34.87 -17.79
N SER A 183 -31.87 -34.50 -17.12
CA SER A 183 -31.82 -33.87 -15.81
C SER A 183 -31.03 -32.56 -15.83
N ILE A 184 -31.47 -31.60 -15.00
CA ILE A 184 -30.73 -30.39 -14.67
C ILE A 184 -30.82 -30.23 -13.15
N ASN A 185 -29.68 -30.24 -12.48
CA ASN A 185 -29.56 -30.07 -11.04
C ASN A 185 -28.70 -28.84 -10.76
N LEU A 186 -29.15 -28.00 -9.84
CA LEU A 186 -28.42 -26.83 -9.36
C LEU A 186 -28.12 -27.00 -7.88
N THR A 187 -26.88 -26.74 -7.44
CA THR A 187 -26.48 -26.75 -6.04
C THR A 187 -26.05 -25.35 -5.59
N GLY A 188 -26.56 -24.91 -4.44
CA GLY A 188 -26.30 -23.57 -3.94
C GLY A 188 -24.88 -23.36 -3.41
N ILE A 189 -24.34 -22.17 -3.63
CA ILE A 189 -23.02 -21.69 -3.22
C ILE A 189 -23.16 -20.42 -2.37
N ASN A 190 -22.37 -20.29 -1.31
CA ASN A 190 -22.05 -19.04 -0.62
C ASN A 190 -20.74 -18.46 -1.18
N ASN A 191 -20.80 -17.30 -1.82
CA ASN A 191 -19.65 -16.52 -2.29
C ASN A 191 -19.33 -15.38 -1.29
N THR A 192 -18.06 -15.02 -1.07
CA THR A 192 -17.65 -14.16 0.06
C THR A 192 -16.51 -13.16 -0.22
N ALA A 193 -16.83 -11.87 -0.14
CA ALA A 193 -15.86 -10.76 -0.23
C ALA A 193 -15.45 -10.28 1.18
N SER A 194 -14.21 -9.82 1.39
CA SER A 194 -13.70 -9.38 2.70
C SER A 194 -13.33 -7.90 2.69
N GLU A 195 -14.16 -7.11 3.36
CA GLU A 195 -14.13 -5.65 3.33
C GLU A 195 -13.61 -5.05 4.64
N VAL A 196 -12.93 -3.91 4.52
CA VAL A 196 -12.42 -3.14 5.66
C VAL A 196 -12.49 -1.64 5.40
N LYS A 197 -12.98 -0.89 6.39
CA LYS A 197 -13.04 0.57 6.38
C LYS A 197 -12.26 1.14 7.56
N THR A 198 -11.19 1.85 7.25
CA THR A 198 -10.31 2.54 8.20
C THR A 198 -10.49 4.06 8.13
N THR A 199 -10.34 4.75 9.25
CA THR A 199 -10.28 6.22 9.33
C THR A 199 -9.68 6.70 10.66
N THR A 200 -9.24 7.95 10.74
CA THR A 200 -9.02 8.64 12.03
C THR A 200 -10.17 9.62 12.24
N ALA A 201 -10.90 9.44 13.33
CA ALA A 201 -12.11 10.19 13.67
C ALA A 201 -11.94 11.02 14.96
N THR A 202 -12.84 11.97 15.15
CA THR A 202 -12.97 12.85 16.30
C THR A 202 -14.41 12.83 16.85
N GLY A 203 -14.64 13.46 17.99
CA GLY A 203 -15.95 13.43 18.66
C GLY A 203 -17.04 14.17 17.86
N GLY A 204 -18.04 13.43 17.39
CA GLY A 204 -19.16 13.93 16.59
C GLY A 204 -19.10 13.56 15.11
N ASP A 205 -18.05 12.85 14.67
CA ASP A 205 -17.94 12.35 13.29
C ASP A 205 -18.87 11.15 13.06
N SER A 206 -19.47 11.10 11.86
CA SER A 206 -20.28 9.97 11.38
C SER A 206 -19.55 9.21 10.28
N ILE A 207 -19.47 7.89 10.42
CA ILE A 207 -18.87 6.97 9.44
C ILE A 207 -20.01 6.19 8.80
N SER A 208 -20.17 6.28 7.48
CA SER A 208 -21.11 5.43 6.75
C SER A 208 -20.37 4.24 6.09
N ILE A 209 -21.00 3.07 6.17
CA ILE A 209 -20.46 1.76 5.78
C ILE A 209 -21.51 1.12 4.89
N ASP A 210 -21.20 0.87 3.63
CA ASP A 210 -22.09 0.16 2.71
C ASP A 210 -21.64 -1.30 2.63
N VAL A 211 -22.56 -2.23 2.89
CA VAL A 211 -22.31 -3.68 2.89
C VAL A 211 -23.02 -4.28 1.69
N GLY A 212 -22.26 -4.75 0.71
CA GLY A 212 -22.77 -5.51 -0.44
C GLY A 212 -23.19 -6.94 -0.09
N GLY A 213 -23.29 -7.77 -1.13
CA GLY A 213 -23.83 -9.11 -1.04
C GLY A 213 -25.36 -9.15 -1.01
N ASN A 214 -25.93 -10.36 -1.00
CA ASN A 214 -27.38 -10.58 -0.93
C ASN A 214 -27.87 -11.22 0.38
N THR A 215 -26.93 -11.57 1.26
CA THR A 215 -27.14 -12.19 2.58
C THR A 215 -26.43 -11.35 3.65
N ALA A 216 -26.86 -11.46 4.92
CA ALA A 216 -26.18 -10.74 6.01
C ALA A 216 -24.69 -11.09 6.05
N PRO A 217 -23.80 -10.11 6.32
CA PRO A 217 -22.37 -10.33 6.39
C PRO A 217 -21.99 -11.21 7.59
N GLU A 218 -20.74 -11.66 7.60
CA GLU A 218 -20.12 -12.43 8.67
C GLU A 218 -18.85 -11.73 9.17
N ASN A 219 -18.28 -12.22 10.28
CA ASN A 219 -17.01 -11.78 10.87
C ASN A 219 -16.92 -10.26 11.16
N GLU A 220 -18.05 -9.60 11.46
CA GLU A 220 -18.06 -8.15 11.60
C GLU A 220 -17.38 -7.69 12.91
N THR A 221 -16.31 -6.91 12.80
CA THR A 221 -15.60 -6.37 13.97
C THR A 221 -15.39 -4.86 13.85
N VAL A 222 -15.30 -4.20 15.00
CA VAL A 222 -14.87 -2.81 15.11
C VAL A 222 -13.68 -2.73 16.04
N THR A 223 -12.60 -2.10 15.56
CA THR A 223 -11.39 -1.81 16.32
C THR A 223 -11.25 -0.31 16.52
N LEU A 224 -11.15 0.11 17.78
CA LEU A 224 -10.75 1.45 18.20
C LEU A 224 -9.26 1.43 18.53
N THR A 225 -8.47 2.32 17.93
CA THR A 225 -7.02 2.43 18.10
C THR A 225 -6.66 3.79 18.69
N GLY A 226 -5.93 3.79 19.81
CA GLY A 226 -5.48 5.02 20.44
C GLY A 226 -4.48 5.78 19.56
N LYS A 227 -4.66 7.09 19.47
CA LYS A 227 -3.80 8.05 18.78
C LYS A 227 -3.21 9.03 19.81
N SER A 228 -2.04 9.57 19.50
CA SER A 228 -1.35 10.57 20.31
C SER A 228 -0.67 11.55 19.37
N GLU A 229 -1.15 12.77 19.33
CA GLU A 229 -0.69 13.83 18.43
C GLU A 229 -0.14 15.01 19.23
N THR A 230 0.88 15.68 18.69
CA THR A 230 1.49 16.87 19.29
C THR A 230 1.55 17.98 18.26
N ASN A 231 1.07 19.17 18.61
CA ASN A 231 1.06 20.33 17.70
C ASN A 231 1.65 21.54 18.42
N THR A 232 2.60 22.24 17.81
CA THR A 232 3.13 23.50 18.35
C THR A 232 2.38 24.67 17.74
N ARG A 233 1.69 25.43 18.59
CA ARG A 233 1.01 26.67 18.23
C ARG A 233 1.92 27.85 18.51
N THR A 234 1.77 28.91 17.73
CA THR A 234 2.40 30.21 17.97
C THR A 234 1.40 31.32 17.68
N VAL A 235 1.35 32.34 18.54
CA VAL A 235 0.61 33.59 18.36
C VAL A 235 1.58 34.76 18.46
N SER A 236 1.69 35.54 17.40
CA SER A 236 2.56 36.72 17.30
C SER A 236 1.77 38.01 17.54
N GLY A 237 2.35 38.96 18.27
CA GLY A 237 1.76 40.27 18.53
C GLY A 237 2.79 41.38 18.70
N THR A 238 2.31 42.63 18.72
CA THR A 238 3.13 43.83 18.90
C THR A 238 2.54 44.73 19.98
N ASN A 239 3.30 45.03 21.03
CA ASN A 239 2.96 46.01 22.05
C ASN A 239 3.61 47.36 21.74
N ASN A 240 2.80 48.38 21.48
CA ASN A 240 3.24 49.76 21.20
C ASN A 240 3.16 50.64 22.46
N GLY A 241 3.48 50.07 23.63
CA GLY A 241 3.27 50.67 24.95
C GLY A 241 1.87 50.46 25.51
N GLY A 242 1.78 50.28 26.83
CA GLY A 242 0.53 49.94 27.53
C GLY A 242 0.33 48.42 27.63
N THR A 243 -0.93 47.97 27.78
CA THR A 243 -1.28 46.55 27.87
C THR A 243 -1.96 46.07 26.59
N THR A 244 -1.43 44.98 26.01
CA THR A 244 -2.06 44.15 24.98
C THR A 244 -2.57 42.88 25.64
N THR A 245 -3.70 42.35 25.16
CA THR A 245 -4.24 41.04 25.58
C THR A 245 -4.33 40.17 24.34
N GLU A 246 -3.50 39.14 24.25
CA GLU A 246 -3.68 38.11 23.22
C GLU A 246 -4.77 37.13 23.64
N GLN A 247 -5.56 36.67 22.68
CA GLN A 247 -6.45 35.54 22.86
C GLN A 247 -5.71 34.29 22.41
N ILE A 248 -5.71 33.24 23.23
CA ILE A 248 -5.17 31.93 22.87
C ILE A 248 -6.25 30.87 23.11
N ASP A 249 -6.18 29.78 22.35
CA ASP A 249 -7.06 28.63 22.50
C ASP A 249 -6.17 27.39 22.60
N VAL A 250 -6.44 26.52 23.57
CA VAL A 250 -5.57 25.38 23.92
C VAL A 250 -6.35 24.08 23.67
N ASP A 251 -6.36 23.68 22.39
CA ASP A 251 -7.18 22.57 21.85
C ASP A 251 -6.77 21.19 22.40
N GLY A 252 -5.53 21.05 22.84
CA GLY A 252 -4.95 19.78 23.31
C GLY A 252 -5.78 19.11 24.41
N THR A 253 -5.82 17.77 24.46
CA THR A 253 -6.54 17.04 25.52
C THR A 253 -5.75 16.96 26.84
N GLU A 254 -4.42 17.01 26.76
CA GLU A 254 -3.50 17.09 27.90
C GLU A 254 -3.15 18.54 28.25
N ALA A 255 -2.48 18.73 29.38
CA ALA A 255 -1.88 20.04 29.67
C ALA A 255 -0.82 20.36 28.60
N PRO A 256 -0.80 21.59 28.06
CA PRO A 256 0.22 22.00 27.11
C PRO A 256 1.61 21.98 27.76
N SER A 257 2.64 21.88 26.92
CA SER A 257 4.05 21.84 27.32
C SER A 257 4.86 22.86 26.53
N ASN A 258 6.10 23.13 26.96
CA ASN A 258 7.00 24.09 26.30
C ASN A 258 6.37 25.48 26.06
N ALA A 259 5.54 25.94 26.99
CA ALA A 259 4.89 27.24 26.90
C ALA A 259 5.92 28.36 27.15
N GLU A 260 6.12 29.21 26.15
CA GLU A 260 7.12 30.26 26.17
C GLU A 260 6.65 31.52 25.43
N ILE A 261 7.21 32.66 25.80
CA ILE A 261 7.09 33.93 25.08
C ILE A 261 8.49 34.40 24.67
N THR A 262 8.69 34.64 23.39
CA THR A 262 9.90 35.23 22.83
C THR A 262 9.64 36.69 22.54
N PHE A 263 10.39 37.59 23.18
CA PHE A 263 10.37 39.01 22.88
C PHE A 263 11.40 39.32 21.81
N ALA A 264 10.98 40.04 20.77
CA ALA A 264 11.86 40.65 19.79
C ALA A 264 11.80 42.17 19.99
N HIS A 265 12.84 42.74 20.60
CA HIS A 265 12.97 44.19 20.68
C HIS A 265 13.58 44.68 19.37
N ASN A 266 12.72 45.19 18.49
CA ASN A 266 13.16 45.86 17.26
C ASN A 266 13.56 47.29 17.62
N SER A 267 14.64 47.42 18.40
CA SER A 267 15.25 48.70 18.72
C SER A 267 15.52 49.42 17.41
N GLY A 268 14.79 50.51 17.18
CA GLY A 268 15.07 51.37 16.05
C GLY A 268 16.50 51.85 16.21
N ASP A 269 17.34 51.62 15.21
CA ASP A 269 18.71 52.14 15.16
C ASP A 269 18.62 53.66 14.99
N GLY A 270 18.30 54.34 16.09
CA GLY A 270 17.93 55.74 16.21
C GLY A 270 19.14 56.62 15.95
N GLU A 271 19.49 56.78 14.68
CA GLU A 271 20.55 57.66 14.22
C GLU A 271 20.10 59.12 14.31
N TYR A 272 20.00 59.62 15.54
CA TYR A 272 19.65 61.01 15.85
C TYR A 272 20.84 61.93 15.51
N GLU A 273 20.85 62.53 14.31
CA GLU A 273 21.86 63.52 13.94
C GLU A 273 21.65 64.84 14.71
N PRO A 274 22.70 65.42 15.34
CA PRO A 274 22.55 66.66 16.12
C PRO A 274 22.29 67.87 15.20
N SER A 275 21.14 68.52 15.42
CA SER A 275 20.60 69.61 14.61
C SER A 275 21.39 70.92 14.67
N ASP A 276 22.06 71.26 15.78
CA ASP A 276 22.82 72.52 15.89
C ASP A 276 24.10 72.45 16.76
N ARG A 277 25.24 72.95 16.25
CA ARG A 277 26.56 72.87 16.91
C ARG A 277 26.95 74.19 17.60
N LYS A 278 27.00 74.22 18.94
CA LYS A 278 27.49 75.36 19.74
C LYS A 278 28.84 75.07 20.42
N TYR A 279 29.94 75.57 19.85
CA TYR A 279 31.27 75.50 20.48
C TYR A 279 31.39 76.39 21.73
N TYR A 280 31.70 75.79 22.88
CA TYR A 280 32.13 76.48 24.09
C TYR A 280 33.47 75.91 24.60
N VAL A 281 34.58 76.58 24.29
CA VAL A 281 35.91 76.20 24.78
C VAL A 281 36.28 77.05 26.00
N ASP A 282 36.19 76.50 27.22
CA ASP A 282 36.78 77.15 28.41
C ASP A 282 38.29 76.85 28.48
N GLN A 283 39.11 77.81 28.04
CA GLN A 283 40.58 77.70 28.06
C GLN A 283 41.18 77.93 29.46
N GLN A 284 40.67 77.26 30.49
CA GLN A 284 41.26 77.23 31.82
C GLN A 284 42.12 75.98 32.04
N LYS A 285 43.27 75.98 31.35
CA LYS A 285 44.50 75.22 31.61
C LYS A 285 44.36 73.70 31.88
N ASP A 286 44.95 72.96 30.93
CA ASP A 286 45.39 71.57 31.02
C ASP A 286 44.34 70.46 30.70
N ARG A 287 43.09 70.80 30.29
CA ARG A 287 42.09 69.82 29.79
C ARG A 287 41.17 70.41 28.70
N LEU A 288 40.90 69.69 27.62
CA LEU A 288 39.87 70.05 26.62
C LEU A 288 38.45 69.66 27.06
N GLN A 289 37.46 70.49 26.71
CA GLN A 289 36.04 70.32 26.99
C GLN A 289 35.23 70.77 25.76
N ASP A 290 34.39 69.89 25.25
CA ASP A 290 33.44 70.17 24.16
C ASP A 290 32.00 69.90 24.63
N THR A 291 31.05 70.73 24.20
CA THR A 291 29.62 70.59 24.50
C THR A 291 28.83 70.52 23.20
N TYR A 292 27.87 69.60 23.15
CA TYR A 292 26.92 69.41 22.06
C TYR A 292 25.50 69.50 22.62
N VAL A 293 24.56 70.01 21.82
CA VAL A 293 23.13 70.00 22.15
C VAL A 293 22.44 69.20 21.07
N MET A 294 21.65 68.23 21.50
CA MET A 294 20.73 67.47 20.67
C MET A 294 19.33 68.04 20.93
N ASP A 295 18.62 68.39 19.86
CA ASP A 295 17.32 69.05 19.91
C ASP A 295 16.38 68.34 18.93
N TRP A 296 15.36 67.67 19.48
CA TRP A 296 14.36 66.91 18.73
C TRP A 296 13.15 67.78 18.32
N SER A 297 13.06 69.03 18.79
CA SER A 297 11.89 69.90 18.53
C SER A 297 11.75 70.36 17.07
N ASP A 298 12.85 70.31 16.30
CA ASP A 298 12.88 70.68 14.87
C ASP A 298 12.47 69.52 13.92
N GLU A 299 12.46 68.26 14.39
CA GLU A 299 12.01 67.11 13.61
C GLU A 299 10.58 66.69 14.01
N ALA A 300 9.69 66.57 13.01
CA ALA A 300 8.25 66.59 13.27
C ALA A 300 7.72 65.30 13.93
N GLY A 301 7.71 65.28 15.26
CA GLY A 301 7.04 64.27 16.09
C GLY A 301 7.95 63.29 16.81
N GLN A 302 9.24 63.59 16.99
CA GLN A 302 10.15 62.81 17.82
C GLN A 302 10.34 63.45 19.21
N GLU A 303 10.49 62.60 20.23
CA GLU A 303 10.98 62.97 21.56
C GLU A 303 12.29 62.17 21.80
N PRO A 304 13.23 62.66 22.64
CA PRO A 304 14.41 61.86 23.00
C PRO A 304 14.02 60.55 23.71
N PRO A 305 14.85 59.49 23.64
CA PRO A 305 14.61 58.25 24.37
C PRO A 305 14.39 58.53 25.86
N ALA A 306 13.36 57.92 26.47
CA ALA A 306 12.96 58.22 27.85
C ALA A 306 14.09 57.95 28.87
N VAL A 307 14.94 56.96 28.59
CA VAL A 307 16.21 56.73 29.29
C VAL A 307 17.32 56.50 28.26
N ILE A 308 18.37 57.31 28.30
CA ILE A 308 19.59 57.03 27.53
C ILE A 308 20.46 56.04 28.32
N GLN A 309 20.89 54.96 27.66
CA GLN A 309 21.64 53.86 28.28
C GLN A 309 22.94 53.51 27.55
N GLU A 310 23.08 53.97 26.30
CA GLU A 310 24.27 53.83 25.48
C GLU A 310 24.61 55.16 24.80
N PHE A 311 25.89 55.35 24.54
CA PHE A 311 26.51 56.53 23.95
C PHE A 311 27.62 56.10 22.99
N GLU A 312 27.57 56.55 21.73
CA GLU A 312 28.61 56.28 20.75
C GLU A 312 29.15 57.55 20.09
N THR A 313 30.44 57.56 19.76
CA THR A 313 31.05 58.63 18.97
C THR A 313 32.31 58.17 18.25
N TYR A 314 32.80 58.98 17.31
CA TYR A 314 34.07 58.78 16.61
C TYR A 314 35.06 59.88 16.99
N ILE A 315 36.23 59.50 17.50
CA ILE A 315 37.30 60.42 17.90
C ILE A 315 38.46 60.32 16.90
N TYR A 316 38.94 61.48 16.45
CA TYR A 316 40.10 61.60 15.56
C TYR A 316 41.28 62.23 16.32
N ALA A 317 42.48 61.74 16.06
CA ALA A 317 43.72 62.34 16.57
C ALA A 317 44.77 62.44 15.46
N SER A 318 45.59 63.50 15.49
CA SER A 318 46.69 63.65 14.55
C SER A 318 47.91 62.81 14.91
N ASP A 319 48.03 62.35 16.16
CA ASP A 319 49.06 61.44 16.67
C ASP A 319 48.39 60.21 17.33
N GLY A 320 49.09 59.06 17.32
CA GLY A 320 48.55 57.80 17.84
C GLY A 320 48.92 57.58 19.30
N GLU A 321 48.01 57.91 20.21
CA GLU A 321 48.17 57.76 21.66
C GLU A 321 46.96 57.04 22.30
N SER A 322 47.04 56.74 23.60
CA SER A 322 45.89 56.28 24.38
C SER A 322 45.13 57.49 24.92
N ILE A 323 43.81 57.50 24.77
CA ILE A 323 42.94 58.57 25.27
C ILE A 323 42.06 58.07 26.42
N GLU A 324 41.69 58.98 27.32
CA GLU A 324 40.57 58.83 28.24
C GLU A 324 39.72 60.11 28.19
N THR A 325 38.44 60.00 27.84
CA THR A 325 37.52 61.13 27.68
C THR A 325 36.25 60.87 28.48
N GLU A 326 35.97 61.69 29.48
CA GLU A 326 34.73 61.62 30.29
C GLU A 326 33.53 62.09 29.48
N VAL A 327 32.40 61.38 29.62
CA VAL A 327 31.12 61.72 28.98
C VAL A 327 30.15 62.22 30.06
N TYR A 328 29.47 63.33 29.77
CA TYR A 328 28.46 63.98 30.59
C TYR A 328 27.16 64.14 29.82
N LEU A 329 26.01 63.95 30.46
CA LEU A 329 24.68 64.22 29.89
C LEU A 329 23.89 65.17 30.79
N ALA A 330 23.07 66.05 30.20
CA ALA A 330 22.20 66.99 30.91
C ALA A 330 20.90 67.25 30.15
N ASN A 331 19.78 67.43 30.85
CA ASN A 331 18.50 67.79 30.24
C ASN A 331 18.43 69.30 29.96
N GLY A 332 17.93 69.69 28.78
CA GLY A 332 17.90 71.07 28.30
C GLY A 332 19.13 71.49 27.48
N ASP A 333 19.05 72.64 26.80
CA ASP A 333 20.22 73.42 26.32
C ASP A 333 20.92 74.05 27.56
N THR A 334 21.91 73.34 28.10
CA THR A 334 22.64 73.71 29.32
C THR A 334 24.10 73.24 29.26
N ASP A 335 24.97 73.87 30.04
CA ASP A 335 26.31 73.35 30.30
C ASP A 335 26.23 71.97 31.00
N PRO A 336 26.68 70.87 30.34
CA PRO A 336 26.62 69.51 30.88
C PRO A 336 27.71 69.24 31.94
N PHE A 337 28.77 70.03 32.00
CA PHE A 337 29.82 69.89 33.01
C PHE A 337 29.45 70.59 34.33
N ALA A 338 28.60 71.62 34.26
CA ALA A 338 28.09 72.35 35.41
C ALA A 338 26.75 71.78 35.95
N ASN A 339 25.85 71.35 35.06
CA ASN A 339 24.48 70.96 35.41
C ASN A 339 24.12 69.52 35.01
N GLY A 340 25.03 68.77 34.40
CA GLY A 340 24.84 67.37 33.99
C GLY A 340 25.48 66.34 34.91
N GLU A 341 25.25 65.07 34.58
CA GLU A 341 25.80 63.90 35.25
C GLU A 341 26.92 63.26 34.40
N LYS A 342 28.01 62.82 35.04
CA LYS A 342 29.06 62.03 34.37
C LYS A 342 28.56 60.60 34.18
N VAL A 343 28.20 60.23 32.95
CA VAL A 343 27.70 58.89 32.61
C VAL A 343 28.82 57.86 32.41
N GLY A 344 30.05 58.29 32.10
CA GLY A 344 31.19 57.38 32.02
C GLY A 344 32.46 58.00 31.45
N ALA A 345 33.33 57.17 30.87
CA ALA A 345 34.52 57.60 30.14
C ALA A 345 34.83 56.62 28.99
N LEU A 346 35.22 57.17 27.85
CA LEU A 346 35.71 56.46 26.67
C LEU A 346 37.22 56.26 26.85
N THR A 347 37.72 55.03 26.77
CA THR A 347 39.14 54.73 26.94
C THR A 347 39.64 53.81 25.84
N GLY A 348 40.74 54.16 25.18
CA GLY A 348 41.36 53.31 24.16
C GLY A 348 42.44 54.01 23.34
N ASN A 349 43.07 53.26 22.43
CA ASN A 349 44.11 53.81 21.56
C ASN A 349 43.48 54.35 20.27
N VAL A 350 43.83 55.58 19.91
CA VAL A 350 43.50 56.18 18.61
C VAL A 350 44.66 55.99 17.62
N VAL A 351 44.34 55.94 16.32
CA VAL A 351 45.34 55.77 15.26
C VAL A 351 45.57 57.11 14.55
N GLN A 352 46.84 57.50 14.40
CA GLN A 352 47.25 58.73 13.71
C GLN A 352 46.60 58.84 12.31
N GLY A 353 45.78 59.87 12.11
CA GLY A 353 45.16 60.16 10.82
C GLY A 353 43.89 59.35 10.53
N GLU A 354 43.41 58.53 11.46
CA GLU A 354 42.17 57.76 11.34
C GLU A 354 41.15 58.20 12.41
N SER A 355 39.88 57.87 12.21
CA SER A 355 38.82 58.08 13.21
C SER A 355 38.53 56.74 13.89
N THR A 356 38.66 56.68 15.20
CA THR A 356 38.40 55.48 16.00
C THR A 356 37.01 55.58 16.62
N HIS A 357 36.22 54.52 16.49
CA HIS A 357 34.91 54.39 17.11
C HIS A 357 35.05 54.10 18.62
N PHE A 358 34.21 54.74 19.42
CA PHE A 358 34.10 54.49 20.86
C PHE A 358 32.62 54.40 21.24
N SER A 359 32.27 53.37 22.00
CA SER A 359 30.98 53.23 22.67
C SER A 359 31.15 53.21 24.19
N LEU A 360 30.10 53.63 24.89
CA LEU A 360 29.94 53.60 26.34
C LEU A 360 28.52 53.15 26.64
N SER A 361 28.38 52.11 27.45
CA SER A 361 27.09 51.56 27.87
C SER A 361 27.11 51.16 29.34
N GLY A 362 25.94 50.79 29.88
CA GLY A 362 25.80 50.40 31.29
C GLY A 362 25.60 51.59 32.25
N PHE A 363 25.12 52.72 31.73
CA PHE A 363 24.60 53.83 32.51
C PHE A 363 23.08 53.96 32.29
N ASN A 364 22.41 54.79 33.09
CA ASN A 364 21.01 55.19 32.89
C ASN A 364 20.93 56.70 33.08
N PHE A 365 20.39 57.41 32.09
CA PHE A 365 20.13 58.86 32.16
C PHE A 365 18.69 59.15 31.75
N GLU A 366 17.84 59.51 32.71
CA GLU A 366 16.43 59.87 32.48
C GLU A 366 16.34 61.21 31.72
N THR A 367 15.67 61.22 30.57
CA THR A 367 15.48 62.44 29.78
C THR A 367 14.24 63.22 30.22
N THR A 368 14.30 64.54 30.13
CA THR A 368 13.14 65.41 30.45
C THR A 368 13.06 66.59 29.49
N GLY A 369 12.05 66.58 28.62
CA GLY A 369 11.84 67.60 27.59
C GLY A 369 12.55 67.28 26.27
N GLU A 370 12.45 68.19 25.30
CA GLU A 370 12.79 67.95 23.89
C GLU A 370 14.29 68.12 23.55
N THR A 371 15.17 68.31 24.54
CA THR A 371 16.60 68.63 24.35
C THR A 371 17.51 67.97 25.38
N VAL A 372 18.68 67.49 24.94
CA VAL A 372 19.73 66.89 25.77
C VAL A 372 21.09 67.47 25.39
N SER A 373 21.85 67.93 26.37
CA SER A 373 23.22 68.41 26.20
C SER A 373 24.25 67.32 26.57
N VAL A 374 25.20 67.07 25.68
CA VAL A 374 26.33 66.14 25.84
C VAL A 374 27.61 66.92 26.10
N GLY A 375 28.37 66.55 27.13
CA GLY A 375 29.70 67.08 27.40
C GLY A 375 30.79 66.01 27.25
N LEU A 376 31.85 66.31 26.51
CA LEU A 376 33.04 65.47 26.39
C LEU A 376 34.26 66.17 27.00
N ARG A 377 34.91 65.54 27.99
CA ARG A 377 36.07 66.11 28.70
C ARG A 377 37.25 65.15 28.78
N GLU A 378 38.32 65.51 28.09
CA GLU A 378 39.61 64.80 28.11
C GLU A 378 40.20 64.70 29.53
N VAL A 379 40.80 63.56 29.90
CA VAL A 379 41.37 63.29 31.24
C VAL A 379 42.88 63.43 31.28
N ASP A 380 43.57 62.79 30.34
CA ASP A 380 45.04 62.77 30.26
C ASP A 380 45.56 63.76 29.21
N SER A 381 46.71 64.37 29.49
CA SER A 381 47.26 65.48 28.70
C SER A 381 47.94 65.00 27.41
N ILE A 382 47.18 64.91 26.32
CA ILE A 382 47.74 64.91 24.97
C ILE A 382 48.46 66.24 24.74
N SER A 383 49.51 66.26 23.93
CA SER A 383 50.26 67.50 23.70
C SER A 383 49.38 68.59 23.08
N ASP A 384 49.58 69.82 23.57
CA ASP A 384 48.78 71.08 23.56
C ASP A 384 48.03 71.54 22.27
N ASN A 385 47.75 70.68 21.28
CA ASN A 385 47.45 71.16 19.92
C ASN A 385 46.56 70.29 18.99
N ASP A 386 46.17 69.03 19.29
CA ASP A 386 45.63 68.18 18.21
C ASP A 386 44.64 67.00 18.50
N LEU A 387 43.99 66.92 19.67
CA LEU A 387 42.75 66.13 19.76
C LEU A 387 41.59 66.93 19.14
N LYS A 388 40.85 66.34 18.20
CA LYS A 388 39.72 67.01 17.53
C LYS A 388 38.61 66.04 17.21
N LEU A 389 37.37 66.41 17.53
CA LEU A 389 36.16 65.76 17.00
C LEU A 389 35.92 66.22 15.53
N GLY A 390 36.82 65.76 14.64
CA GLY A 390 36.97 66.18 13.22
C GLY A 390 37.69 67.54 13.07
N TYR A 391 38.49 67.84 12.04
CA TYR A 391 38.89 67.18 10.79
C TYR A 391 40.28 67.73 10.38
N ASN A 392 40.99 67.06 9.46
CA ASN A 392 42.07 67.69 8.66
C ASN A 392 42.18 67.05 7.27
N ASP A 393 41.45 67.64 6.31
CA ASP A 393 41.68 67.67 4.85
C ASP A 393 42.10 66.37 4.11
N TYR A 394 41.11 65.57 3.66
CA TYR A 394 40.83 65.17 2.25
C TYR A 394 40.09 63.82 2.09
N ARG A 395 38.80 63.87 1.72
CA ARG A 395 38.03 62.87 0.93
C ARG A 395 37.79 61.46 1.51
N PHE A 396 36.83 61.31 2.42
CA PHE A 396 35.92 60.14 2.46
C PHE A 396 34.51 60.61 2.90
N SER A 397 33.48 59.78 2.70
CA SER A 397 32.08 60.23 2.53
C SER A 397 31.06 59.60 3.49
N LYS A 398 31.24 59.77 4.80
CA LYS A 398 30.21 59.49 5.82
C LYS A 398 30.16 60.62 6.88
N PRO A 399 28.99 60.95 7.45
CA PRO A 399 28.84 62.04 8.41
C PRO A 399 29.43 61.71 9.79
N TYR A 400 29.56 62.75 10.63
CA TYR A 400 30.04 62.68 12.01
C TYR A 400 28.86 62.78 12.96
N PHE A 401 28.57 61.73 13.72
CA PHE A 401 27.45 61.70 14.67
C PHE A 401 27.91 61.35 16.10
N ILE A 402 27.07 61.72 17.06
CA ILE A 402 27.03 61.13 18.40
C ILE A 402 25.72 60.34 18.44
N ARG A 403 25.75 59.05 18.73
CA ARG A 403 24.52 58.27 18.97
C ARG A 403 24.24 58.19 20.46
N ILE A 404 22.96 58.19 20.80
CA ILE A 404 22.44 57.87 22.12
C ILE A 404 21.18 57.03 21.93
N SER A 405 21.05 55.95 22.69
CA SER A 405 19.95 54.98 22.56
C SER A 405 19.48 54.48 23.93
N GLN A 406 18.25 53.97 23.95
CA GLN A 406 17.73 53.16 25.05
C GLN A 406 17.97 51.69 24.70
N ASN A 407 18.35 50.88 25.69
CA ASN A 407 18.85 49.51 25.50
C ASN A 407 18.11 48.45 26.35
N THR A 408 16.99 48.81 26.99
CA THR A 408 16.14 47.92 27.79
C THR A 408 14.78 48.58 28.05
N ALA A 409 13.74 47.76 28.18
CA ALA A 409 12.44 48.16 28.73
C ALA A 409 11.93 47.11 29.72
N GLU A 410 11.15 47.54 30.72
CA GLU A 410 10.42 46.62 31.59
C GLU A 410 9.12 46.19 30.92
N VAL A 411 8.94 44.87 30.82
CA VAL A 411 7.77 44.21 30.23
C VAL A 411 7.22 43.21 31.22
N SER A 412 5.93 43.28 31.51
CA SER A 412 5.24 42.35 32.39
C SER A 412 4.24 41.51 31.62
N VAL A 413 4.35 40.19 31.75
CA VAL A 413 3.40 39.21 31.20
C VAL A 413 2.49 38.75 32.32
N THR A 414 1.19 38.61 32.06
CA THR A 414 0.26 37.94 32.96
C THR A 414 -0.27 36.67 32.30
N ASP A 415 0.01 35.55 32.95
CA ASP A 415 -0.38 34.19 32.56
C ASP A 415 -1.14 33.49 33.71
N ASP A 416 -1.33 32.16 33.66
CA ASP A 416 -2.05 31.41 34.71
C ASP A 416 -1.36 31.47 36.08
N SER A 417 -0.04 31.67 36.13
CA SER A 417 0.74 31.84 37.36
C SER A 417 0.61 33.24 37.97
N GLY A 418 0.17 34.22 37.16
CA GLY A 418 0.01 35.63 37.50
C GLY A 418 0.97 36.53 36.72
N THR A 419 1.18 37.75 37.23
CA THR A 419 2.03 38.74 36.55
C THR A 419 3.52 38.58 36.89
N SER A 420 4.34 38.32 35.88
CA SER A 420 5.80 38.28 35.94
C SER A 420 6.41 39.44 35.16
N THR A 421 7.43 40.11 35.72
CA THR A 421 8.13 41.24 35.07
C THR A 421 9.53 40.82 34.62
N TYR A 422 9.87 41.20 33.39
CA TYR A 422 11.13 40.95 32.71
C TYR A 422 11.73 42.28 32.22
N THR A 423 13.03 42.26 31.93
CA THR A 423 13.74 43.35 31.26
C THR A 423 14.10 42.86 29.87
N THR A 424 13.64 43.54 28.81
CA THR A 424 13.93 43.16 27.43
C THR A 424 15.42 43.30 27.10
N PRO A 425 15.95 42.52 26.15
CA PRO A 425 17.28 42.74 25.63
C PRO A 425 17.39 44.07 24.88
N ALA A 426 18.63 44.56 24.80
CA ALA A 426 19.11 45.67 23.99
C ALA A 426 18.72 45.54 22.51
N ASP A 427 19.14 44.42 21.94
CA ASP A 427 19.02 44.05 20.53
C ASP A 427 18.84 42.52 20.48
N GLY A 428 18.11 42.03 19.48
CA GLY A 428 17.80 40.62 19.29
C GLY A 428 16.59 40.10 20.08
N GLN A 429 16.58 38.79 20.30
CA GLN A 429 15.44 38.06 20.86
C GLN A 429 15.75 37.46 22.23
N GLU A 430 14.78 37.45 23.14
CA GLU A 430 14.87 36.73 24.42
C GLU A 430 13.58 35.95 24.74
N THR A 431 13.74 34.64 24.96
CA THR A 431 12.66 33.71 25.29
C THR A 431 12.52 33.50 26.79
N LYS A 432 11.28 33.50 27.30
CA LYS A 432 10.90 33.24 28.69
C LYS A 432 9.82 32.18 28.76
N ASN A 433 9.93 31.25 29.69
CA ASN A 433 8.85 30.32 29.99
C ASN A 433 7.66 31.07 30.62
N ILE A 434 6.45 30.68 30.24
CA ILE A 434 5.18 31.12 30.83
C ILE A 434 4.38 29.91 31.32
N ASP A 435 3.40 30.12 32.19
CA ASP A 435 2.48 29.07 32.67
C ASP A 435 1.12 29.23 31.99
N ILE A 436 0.74 28.26 31.16
CA ILE A 436 -0.57 28.18 30.51
C ILE A 436 -1.17 26.80 30.72
N SER A 437 -2.49 26.72 30.78
CA SER A 437 -3.26 25.50 30.94
C SER A 437 -4.30 25.36 29.83
N ARG A 438 -5.02 24.23 29.82
CA ARG A 438 -6.21 24.02 28.97
C ARG A 438 -7.39 24.99 29.24
N SER A 439 -7.22 25.92 30.18
CA SER A 439 -8.21 26.95 30.53
C SER A 439 -7.66 28.38 30.42
N THR A 440 -6.48 28.55 29.81
CA THR A 440 -5.94 29.87 29.47
C THR A 440 -6.61 30.35 28.19
N ASP A 441 -7.57 31.27 28.31
CA ASP A 441 -8.22 31.92 27.17
C ASP A 441 -7.42 33.13 26.64
N SER A 442 -6.43 33.61 27.40
CA SER A 442 -5.67 34.83 27.09
C SER A 442 -4.38 34.99 27.88
N VAL A 443 -3.40 35.66 27.27
CA VAL A 443 -2.16 36.13 27.93
C VAL A 443 -2.07 37.65 27.75
N GLU A 444 -1.80 38.38 28.83
CA GLU A 444 -1.60 39.84 28.76
C GLU A 444 -0.11 40.18 28.70
N VAL A 445 0.29 41.02 27.74
CA VAL A 445 1.65 41.58 27.63
C VAL A 445 1.57 43.08 27.85
N SER A 446 2.31 43.59 28.83
CA SER A 446 2.29 45.01 29.19
C SER A 446 3.68 45.61 29.27
N GLY A 447 3.91 46.76 28.62
CA GLY A 447 5.22 47.38 28.53
C GLY A 447 5.18 48.91 28.64
N ALA A 448 6.23 49.48 29.21
CA ALA A 448 6.50 50.92 29.19
C ALA A 448 7.59 51.26 28.17
N THR A 449 7.46 50.73 26.95
CA THR A 449 8.31 51.07 25.81
C THR A 449 7.84 52.37 25.15
N SER A 450 8.78 53.18 24.66
CA SER A 450 8.52 54.26 23.69
C SER A 450 8.51 53.75 22.24
N GLU A 451 8.95 52.51 22.02
CA GLU A 451 9.05 51.83 20.72
C GLU A 451 8.21 50.55 20.70
N SER A 452 8.03 49.96 19.51
CA SER A 452 7.26 48.73 19.32
C SER A 452 8.02 47.50 19.81
N LEU A 453 7.43 46.74 20.73
CA LEU A 453 7.91 45.43 21.16
C LEU A 453 7.14 44.34 20.42
N ASP A 454 7.80 43.57 19.58
CA ASP A 454 7.22 42.37 18.98
C ASP A 454 7.40 41.17 19.93
N TYR A 455 6.46 40.22 19.90
CA TYR A 455 6.56 38.98 20.66
C TYR A 455 5.87 37.80 19.97
N ASP A 456 6.38 36.60 20.20
CA ASP A 456 5.81 35.32 19.81
C ASP A 456 5.53 34.48 21.06
N ILE A 457 4.27 34.13 21.31
CA ILE A 457 3.86 33.19 22.36
C ILE A 457 3.73 31.81 21.69
N SER A 458 4.50 30.81 22.13
CA SER A 458 4.44 29.44 21.60
C SER A 458 4.12 28.41 22.69
N TRP A 459 3.46 27.32 22.29
CA TRP A 459 3.19 26.16 23.17
C TRP A 459 2.99 24.88 22.36
N THR A 460 3.38 23.74 22.95
CA THR A 460 3.13 22.40 22.40
C THR A 460 1.90 21.76 23.05
N GLU A 461 0.83 21.65 22.29
CA GLU A 461 -0.37 20.90 22.62
C GLU A 461 -0.13 19.40 22.51
N THR A 462 -0.87 18.59 23.25
CA THR A 462 -0.88 17.13 23.11
C THR A 462 -2.30 16.61 23.20
N SER A 463 -2.74 15.86 22.19
CA SER A 463 -4.06 15.26 22.09
C SER A 463 -3.94 13.74 22.11
N VAL A 464 -4.65 13.09 23.04
CA VAL A 464 -4.68 11.63 23.21
C VAL A 464 -6.11 11.13 23.28
N THR A 465 -6.36 9.97 22.67
CA THR A 465 -7.66 9.31 22.70
C THR A 465 -8.15 9.08 24.14
N THR A 466 -9.29 9.69 24.49
CA THR A 466 -9.90 9.57 25.82
C THR A 466 -11.41 9.27 25.72
N ASP A 467 -11.85 8.25 26.44
CA ASP A 467 -13.21 7.69 26.45
C ASP A 467 -13.79 7.48 25.04
N PRO A 468 -13.09 6.78 24.11
CA PRO A 468 -13.58 6.57 22.76
C PRO A 468 -14.75 5.58 22.74
N SER A 469 -15.75 5.90 21.94
CA SER A 469 -16.93 5.08 21.71
C SER A 469 -17.46 5.27 20.29
N ILE A 470 -18.06 4.22 19.75
CA ILE A 470 -18.72 4.20 18.45
C ILE A 470 -20.03 3.41 18.56
N GLU A 471 -21.13 4.01 18.13
CA GLU A 471 -22.43 3.33 18.02
C GLU A 471 -22.68 2.99 16.55
N ILE A 472 -22.75 1.71 16.22
CA ILE A 472 -22.91 1.18 14.85
C ILE A 472 -24.01 0.11 14.84
N ALA A 473 -24.97 0.24 13.92
CA ALA A 473 -26.11 -0.69 13.79
C ALA A 473 -26.87 -0.96 15.13
N GLY A 474 -26.85 0.00 16.07
CA GLY A 474 -27.45 -0.13 17.41
C GLY A 474 -26.61 -0.88 18.45
N THR A 475 -25.35 -1.19 18.14
CA THR A 475 -24.34 -1.76 19.05
C THR A 475 -23.31 -0.70 19.39
N THR A 476 -22.97 -0.53 20.67
CA THR A 476 -21.93 0.41 21.12
C THR A 476 -20.64 -0.33 21.47
N VAL A 477 -19.54 0.00 20.80
CA VAL A 477 -18.18 -0.41 21.15
C VAL A 477 -17.50 0.77 21.85
N SER A 478 -16.86 0.56 23.01
CA SER A 478 -16.30 1.66 23.80
C SER A 478 -15.18 1.25 24.73
N HIS A 479 -14.22 2.16 24.95
CA HIS A 479 -13.22 2.08 26.01
C HIS A 479 -13.40 3.26 26.98
N SER A 480 -13.02 3.09 28.26
CA SER A 480 -13.11 4.18 29.24
C SER A 480 -11.76 4.55 29.82
N GLY A 481 -11.54 5.85 29.96
CA GLY A 481 -10.24 6.46 30.21
C GLY A 481 -9.42 6.61 28.93
N LYS A 482 -8.11 6.76 29.09
CA LYS A 482 -7.18 6.95 27.98
C LYS A 482 -6.96 5.63 27.24
N LEU A 483 -6.87 5.70 25.92
CA LEU A 483 -6.37 4.65 25.05
C LEU A 483 -5.01 5.12 24.49
N SER A 484 -3.94 4.41 24.80
CA SER A 484 -2.57 4.85 24.48
C SER A 484 -2.31 4.80 22.97
N GLY A 485 -1.34 5.57 22.47
CA GLY A 485 -0.93 5.50 21.06
C GLY A 485 -0.58 4.07 20.62
N GLY A 486 -1.34 3.50 19.68
CA GLY A 486 -1.22 2.13 19.19
C GLY A 486 -1.86 1.04 20.08
N GLU A 487 -2.50 1.39 21.20
CA GLU A 487 -3.32 0.48 22.01
C GLU A 487 -4.69 0.30 21.35
N THR A 488 -5.21 -0.93 21.30
CA THR A 488 -6.46 -1.23 20.58
C THR A 488 -7.53 -1.87 21.46
N VAL A 489 -8.79 -1.64 21.11
CA VAL A 489 -9.97 -2.34 21.64
C VAL A 489 -10.81 -2.80 20.46
N THR A 490 -10.97 -4.12 20.32
CA THR A 490 -11.73 -4.76 19.24
C THR A 490 -12.91 -5.52 19.81
N GLU A 491 -14.10 -5.31 19.26
CA GLU A 491 -15.34 -6.01 19.63
C GLU A 491 -16.11 -6.42 18.36
N SER A 492 -16.87 -7.52 18.45
CA SER A 492 -17.76 -7.96 17.37
C SER A 492 -19.02 -7.11 17.31
N VAL A 493 -19.49 -6.79 16.10
CA VAL A 493 -20.76 -6.08 15.88
C VAL A 493 -21.72 -6.96 15.07
N THR A 494 -22.82 -6.40 14.58
CA THR A 494 -23.72 -7.08 13.64
C THR A 494 -24.18 -6.06 12.63
N LEU A 495 -23.84 -6.27 11.37
CA LEU A 495 -24.21 -5.37 10.27
C LEU A 495 -25.39 -5.94 9.47
N SER A 496 -25.95 -5.12 8.59
CA SER A 496 -26.95 -5.53 7.61
C SER A 496 -26.52 -5.08 6.22
N THR A 497 -26.98 -5.77 5.17
CA THR A 497 -26.69 -5.35 3.79
C THR A 497 -27.28 -3.98 3.47
N GLY A 498 -26.63 -3.27 2.55
CA GLY A 498 -26.81 -1.86 2.28
C GLY A 498 -26.11 -0.97 3.33
N SER A 499 -26.60 0.26 3.44
CA SER A 499 -25.89 1.31 4.16
C SER A 499 -26.18 1.32 5.66
N ASN A 500 -25.12 1.21 6.45
CA ASN A 500 -25.07 1.29 7.91
C ASN A 500 -24.43 2.62 8.32
N GLY A 501 -24.99 3.28 9.33
CA GLY A 501 -24.37 4.45 9.96
C GLY A 501 -23.68 4.08 11.26
N ALA A 502 -22.54 4.72 11.53
CA ALA A 502 -21.83 4.65 12.78
C ALA A 502 -21.49 6.05 13.31
N ASP A 503 -21.84 6.35 14.56
CA ASP A 503 -21.60 7.64 15.20
C ASP A 503 -20.44 7.54 16.21
N VAL A 504 -19.42 8.40 16.08
CA VAL A 504 -18.21 8.40 16.93
C VAL A 504 -18.30 9.46 18.03
N SER A 505 -18.02 9.07 19.27
CA SER A 505 -17.93 9.96 20.44
C SER A 505 -16.62 9.69 21.19
N VAL A 506 -15.71 10.66 21.16
CA VAL A 506 -14.38 10.59 21.77
C VAL A 506 -13.89 12.00 22.15
N THR A 507 -12.97 12.11 23.11
CA THR A 507 -12.15 13.31 23.32
C THR A 507 -10.75 13.09 22.74
N GLY A 508 -10.32 13.95 21.80
CA GLY A 508 -9.10 13.74 21.00
C GLY A 508 -9.35 12.86 19.77
N PRO A 509 -8.32 12.63 18.92
CA PRO A 509 -8.41 11.74 17.77
C PRO A 509 -8.51 10.26 18.20
N VAL A 510 -9.09 9.41 17.36
CA VAL A 510 -9.10 7.94 17.50
C VAL A 510 -9.01 7.28 16.12
N GLY A 511 -8.22 6.23 15.99
CA GLY A 511 -8.31 5.36 14.81
C GLY A 511 -9.53 4.46 14.92
N VAL A 512 -10.33 4.37 13.87
CA VAL A 512 -11.46 3.45 13.75
C VAL A 512 -11.20 2.55 12.56
N SER A 513 -11.32 1.23 12.78
CA SER A 513 -11.37 0.23 11.71
C SER A 513 -12.64 -0.59 11.90
N VAL A 514 -13.40 -0.81 10.83
CA VAL A 514 -14.52 -1.74 10.78
C VAL A 514 -14.23 -2.77 9.70
N SER A 515 -14.28 -4.05 10.01
CA SER A 515 -14.08 -5.15 9.06
C SER A 515 -15.34 -6.02 8.98
N TRP A 516 -15.66 -6.58 7.82
CA TRP A 516 -16.74 -7.55 7.64
C TRP A 516 -16.48 -8.45 6.42
N THR A 517 -17.13 -9.60 6.38
CA THR A 517 -17.16 -10.48 5.21
C THR A 517 -18.55 -10.38 4.58
N GLU A 518 -18.67 -9.85 3.37
CA GLU A 518 -19.93 -9.81 2.61
C GLU A 518 -20.27 -11.19 2.08
N VAL A 519 -21.57 -11.52 1.98
CA VAL A 519 -22.01 -12.86 1.58
C VAL A 519 -23.08 -12.77 0.50
N SER A 520 -22.87 -13.50 -0.59
CA SER A 520 -23.87 -13.77 -1.61
C SER A 520 -24.19 -15.24 -1.65
N ARG A 521 -25.48 -15.56 -1.72
CA ARG A 521 -25.99 -16.91 -1.97
C ARG A 521 -26.55 -17.02 -3.36
N THR A 522 -26.51 -18.22 -3.93
CA THR A 522 -27.26 -18.56 -5.13
C THR A 522 -28.71 -18.07 -5.03
N ARG A 523 -29.08 -17.11 -5.86
CA ARG A 523 -30.39 -16.48 -5.84
C ARG A 523 -31.04 -16.45 -7.21
N ASP A 524 -32.30 -16.85 -7.23
CA ASP A 524 -33.17 -16.90 -8.40
C ASP A 524 -32.48 -17.46 -9.67
N PRO A 525 -31.75 -18.60 -9.61
CA PRO A 525 -30.98 -19.09 -10.75
C PRO A 525 -31.87 -19.64 -11.87
N VAL A 526 -31.43 -19.41 -13.11
CA VAL A 526 -32.10 -19.79 -14.35
C VAL A 526 -31.10 -20.53 -15.23
N VAL A 527 -31.56 -21.58 -15.90
CA VAL A 527 -30.82 -22.29 -16.96
C VAL A 527 -31.60 -22.14 -18.26
N GLU A 528 -30.96 -21.58 -19.29
CA GLU A 528 -31.49 -21.49 -20.65
C GLU A 528 -30.86 -22.58 -21.52
N VAL A 529 -31.66 -23.41 -22.18
CA VAL A 529 -31.20 -24.46 -23.10
C VAL A 529 -31.76 -24.18 -24.48
N ASN A 530 -30.90 -23.83 -25.44
CA ASN A 530 -31.29 -23.45 -26.81
C ASN A 530 -32.44 -22.42 -26.91
N GLY A 531 -32.52 -21.45 -25.98
CA GLY A 531 -33.61 -20.46 -25.93
C GLY A 531 -34.85 -20.87 -25.13
N TYR A 532 -34.81 -21.98 -24.39
CA TYR A 532 -35.85 -22.39 -23.45
C TYR A 532 -35.35 -22.27 -22.00
N GLU A 533 -36.02 -21.45 -21.20
CA GLU A 533 -35.64 -21.19 -19.80
C GLU A 533 -36.33 -22.15 -18.81
N THR A 534 -35.59 -22.57 -17.79
CA THR A 534 -36.09 -23.26 -16.59
C THR A 534 -35.41 -22.66 -15.35
N GLU A 535 -36.15 -22.49 -14.25
CA GLU A 535 -35.74 -21.60 -13.15
C GLU A 535 -36.08 -22.16 -11.75
N TYR A 536 -35.25 -21.82 -10.76
CA TYR A 536 -35.59 -21.95 -9.33
C TYR A 536 -35.84 -20.56 -8.75
N ASN A 537 -37.09 -20.28 -8.34
CA ASN A 537 -37.44 -19.01 -7.70
C ASN A 537 -37.15 -19.08 -6.19
N GLY A 538 -36.16 -18.33 -5.69
CA GLY A 538 -35.79 -18.35 -4.28
C GLY A 538 -34.28 -18.20 -4.04
N VAL A 539 -33.83 -18.77 -2.93
CA VAL A 539 -32.41 -18.84 -2.55
C VAL A 539 -32.07 -20.31 -2.30
N LEU A 540 -30.98 -20.80 -2.88
CA LEU A 540 -30.38 -22.08 -2.50
C LEU A 540 -29.30 -21.82 -1.44
N SER A 541 -29.27 -22.64 -0.40
CA SER A 541 -28.21 -22.60 0.62
C SER A 541 -26.95 -23.31 0.10
N GLU A 542 -25.80 -23.03 0.70
CA GLU A 542 -24.57 -23.82 0.54
C GLU A 542 -24.84 -25.34 0.56
N GLY A 543 -24.51 -26.04 -0.54
CA GLY A 543 -24.71 -27.47 -0.70
C GLY A 543 -26.17 -27.93 -0.84
N GLU A 544 -27.13 -27.02 -1.00
CA GLU A 544 -28.55 -27.35 -1.22
C GLU A 544 -28.82 -27.57 -2.71
N THR A 545 -29.04 -28.83 -3.10
CA THR A 545 -29.35 -29.20 -4.49
C THR A 545 -30.85 -29.16 -4.79
N THR A 546 -31.23 -28.64 -5.96
CA THR A 546 -32.58 -28.71 -6.53
C THR A 546 -32.53 -29.20 -7.98
N SER A 547 -33.50 -30.03 -8.39
CA SER A 547 -33.68 -30.42 -9.78
C SER A 547 -34.68 -29.48 -10.47
N LEU A 548 -34.31 -28.96 -11.63
CA LEU A 548 -35.19 -28.14 -12.46
C LEU A 548 -36.08 -29.00 -13.37
N ALA A 549 -37.14 -28.41 -13.90
CA ALA A 549 -37.95 -29.08 -14.91
C ALA A 549 -37.20 -29.13 -16.25
N THR A 550 -37.23 -30.28 -16.91
CA THR A 550 -36.58 -30.55 -18.20
C THR A 550 -37.60 -30.94 -19.27
N ASN A 551 -37.18 -30.89 -20.55
CA ASN A 551 -38.00 -31.33 -21.68
C ASN A 551 -37.09 -31.62 -22.89
N GLU A 552 -37.08 -32.87 -23.37
CA GLU A 552 -36.27 -33.33 -24.52
C GLU A 552 -36.45 -32.44 -25.77
N ALA A 553 -37.60 -31.79 -25.94
CA ALA A 553 -37.86 -30.87 -27.06
C ALA A 553 -37.06 -29.54 -27.00
N TRP A 554 -36.24 -29.33 -25.96
CA TRP A 554 -35.26 -28.24 -25.89
C TRP A 554 -33.94 -28.62 -26.57
N LEU A 555 -33.69 -29.91 -26.75
CA LEU A 555 -32.48 -30.45 -27.38
C LEU A 555 -32.61 -30.42 -28.92
N GLN A 556 -31.50 -30.28 -29.62
CA GLN A 556 -31.45 -30.29 -31.08
C GLN A 556 -30.26 -31.10 -31.61
N GLU A 557 -30.37 -31.58 -32.85
CA GLU A 557 -29.26 -32.22 -33.57
C GLU A 557 -28.19 -31.18 -33.92
N GLY A 558 -26.92 -31.50 -33.72
CA GLY A 558 -25.78 -30.60 -33.78
C GLY A 558 -25.56 -29.83 -32.47
N THR A 559 -25.21 -28.55 -32.59
CA THR A 559 -24.86 -27.68 -31.46
C THR A 559 -26.03 -27.50 -30.48
N ASN A 560 -25.78 -27.77 -29.20
CA ASN A 560 -26.63 -27.38 -28.08
C ASN A 560 -25.89 -26.38 -27.20
N ASN A 561 -26.57 -25.31 -26.79
CA ASN A 561 -26.06 -24.29 -25.86
C ASN A 561 -26.86 -24.34 -24.55
N VAL A 562 -26.17 -24.26 -23.42
CA VAL A 562 -26.73 -24.23 -22.06
C VAL A 562 -26.14 -23.02 -21.33
N THR A 563 -26.96 -22.02 -21.02
CA THR A 563 -26.53 -20.79 -20.34
C THR A 563 -27.08 -20.76 -18.92
N VAL A 564 -26.22 -20.52 -17.93
CA VAL A 564 -26.57 -20.31 -16.53
C VAL A 564 -26.67 -18.81 -16.24
N ARG A 565 -27.66 -18.44 -15.42
CA ARG A 565 -27.93 -17.06 -15.03
C ARG A 565 -28.34 -16.98 -13.56
N THR A 566 -27.98 -15.90 -12.88
CA THR A 566 -28.26 -15.72 -11.44
C THR A 566 -28.62 -14.26 -11.11
N ASN A 567 -29.22 -14.04 -9.94
CA ASN A 567 -29.60 -12.72 -9.46
C ASN A 567 -28.49 -12.11 -8.57
N THR A 568 -27.36 -11.80 -9.21
CA THR A 568 -26.19 -11.16 -8.60
C THR A 568 -26.53 -9.76 -8.03
N PRO A 569 -26.07 -9.42 -6.81
CA PRO A 569 -26.26 -8.08 -6.24
C PRO A 569 -25.44 -7.02 -7.00
N SER A 570 -25.85 -5.75 -6.89
CA SER A 570 -25.16 -4.63 -7.55
C SER A 570 -23.91 -4.12 -6.81
N ASN A 571 -23.59 -4.71 -5.65
CA ASN A 571 -22.41 -4.44 -4.84
C ASN A 571 -22.08 -5.71 -4.02
N GLY A 572 -20.80 -5.96 -3.74
CA GLY A 572 -20.32 -7.18 -3.10
C GLY A 572 -20.21 -8.40 -4.03
N PRO A 573 -19.99 -9.61 -3.48
CA PRO A 573 -19.62 -10.80 -4.24
C PRO A 573 -20.77 -11.29 -5.14
N GLU A 574 -20.44 -11.97 -6.23
CA GLU A 574 -21.45 -12.45 -7.19
C GLU A 574 -22.31 -13.59 -6.63
N SER A 575 -23.49 -13.80 -7.22
CA SER A 575 -24.34 -14.96 -6.92
C SER A 575 -23.93 -16.13 -7.83
N LEU A 576 -23.14 -17.06 -7.31
CA LEU A 576 -22.71 -18.24 -8.08
C LEU A 576 -23.69 -19.42 -7.93
N VAL A 577 -23.55 -20.47 -8.74
CA VAL A 577 -24.28 -21.74 -8.62
C VAL A 577 -23.49 -22.90 -9.23
N ASP A 578 -23.52 -24.09 -8.60
CA ASP A 578 -23.01 -25.31 -9.23
C ASP A 578 -24.10 -25.94 -10.09
N MET A 579 -23.76 -26.43 -11.29
CA MET A 579 -24.69 -27.11 -12.20
C MET A 579 -24.22 -28.52 -12.55
N THR A 580 -25.16 -29.46 -12.56
CA THR A 580 -25.03 -30.76 -13.24
C THR A 580 -26.18 -30.89 -14.25
N TYR A 581 -25.85 -30.96 -15.53
CA TYR A 581 -26.78 -31.14 -16.64
C TYR A 581 -26.47 -32.48 -17.30
N SER A 582 -27.45 -33.34 -17.53
CA SER A 582 -27.21 -34.64 -18.18
C SER A 582 -28.41 -35.12 -18.98
N HIS A 583 -28.17 -35.91 -20.03
CA HIS A 583 -29.20 -36.70 -20.70
C HIS A 583 -28.58 -37.89 -21.43
N ASP A 584 -29.29 -39.00 -21.55
CA ASP A 584 -28.88 -40.12 -22.41
C ASP A 584 -29.01 -39.73 -23.89
N ALA A 585 -28.35 -40.44 -24.80
CA ALA A 585 -28.46 -40.19 -26.23
C ALA A 585 -28.05 -41.43 -27.05
N SER A 586 -28.41 -41.47 -28.33
CA SER A 586 -27.95 -42.51 -29.25
C SER A 586 -26.58 -42.22 -29.88
N GLY A 587 -25.51 -42.54 -29.14
CA GLY A 587 -24.20 -42.89 -29.71
C GLY A 587 -23.05 -41.98 -29.29
N VAL A 588 -23.18 -41.27 -28.17
CA VAL A 588 -22.25 -40.21 -27.77
C VAL A 588 -22.07 -40.22 -26.26
N THR A 589 -21.12 -41.01 -25.74
CA THR A 589 -20.61 -40.74 -24.40
C THR A 589 -19.77 -39.46 -24.48
N LYS A 590 -20.22 -38.40 -23.81
CA LYS A 590 -19.45 -37.16 -23.61
C LYS A 590 -19.58 -36.72 -22.15
N SER A 591 -18.46 -36.44 -21.50
CA SER A 591 -18.46 -35.64 -20.27
C SER A 591 -17.77 -34.30 -20.54
N VAL A 592 -18.25 -33.22 -19.91
CA VAL A 592 -17.60 -31.91 -19.93
C VAL A 592 -17.59 -31.38 -18.50
N ASP A 593 -16.43 -31.43 -17.85
CA ASP A 593 -16.20 -30.72 -16.60
C ASP A 593 -15.56 -29.38 -16.93
N ALA A 594 -16.17 -28.28 -16.47
CA ALA A 594 -15.57 -26.95 -16.52
C ALA A 594 -15.45 -26.34 -15.12
N GLU A 595 -14.26 -25.88 -14.81
CA GLU A 595 -13.92 -25.18 -13.57
C GLU A 595 -13.41 -23.77 -13.91
N ALA A 596 -14.04 -22.74 -13.34
CA ALA A 596 -13.65 -21.35 -13.52
C ALA A 596 -13.23 -20.71 -12.21
N THR A 597 -12.21 -19.86 -12.28
CA THR A 597 -11.65 -19.10 -11.17
C THR A 597 -11.48 -17.64 -11.61
N SER A 598 -11.07 -16.77 -10.68
CA SER A 598 -10.74 -15.37 -10.99
C SER A 598 -9.78 -15.23 -12.17
N TRP A 599 -8.78 -16.14 -12.27
CA TRP A 599 -7.63 -16.02 -13.16
C TRP A 599 -7.42 -17.22 -14.11
N THR A 600 -8.10 -18.34 -13.90
CA THR A 600 -7.98 -19.54 -14.72
C THR A 600 -9.35 -20.08 -15.08
N GLU A 601 -9.46 -20.66 -16.27
CA GLU A 601 -10.59 -21.50 -16.65
C GLU A 601 -10.02 -22.81 -17.20
N SER A 602 -10.58 -23.94 -16.80
CA SER A 602 -10.11 -25.25 -17.25
C SER A 602 -11.25 -26.17 -17.62
N PHE A 603 -11.09 -26.82 -18.77
CA PHE A 603 -11.97 -27.86 -19.28
C PHE A 603 -11.30 -29.22 -19.15
N ASN A 604 -12.09 -30.23 -18.81
CA ASN A 604 -11.77 -31.64 -18.95
C ASN A 604 -12.96 -32.32 -19.65
N VAL A 605 -12.74 -32.77 -20.89
CA VAL A 605 -13.76 -33.35 -21.76
C VAL A 605 -13.40 -34.77 -22.11
N SER A 606 -14.31 -35.71 -21.87
CA SER A 606 -14.20 -37.08 -22.37
C SER A 606 -15.13 -37.29 -23.56
N HIS A 607 -14.71 -38.04 -24.58
CA HIS A 607 -15.58 -38.47 -25.68
C HIS A 607 -15.17 -39.83 -26.27
N THR A 608 -16.10 -40.79 -26.27
CA THR A 608 -15.94 -42.07 -26.98
C THR A 608 -16.51 -41.99 -28.40
N PHE A 609 -15.65 -42.25 -29.39
CA PHE A 609 -16.02 -42.25 -30.81
C PHE A 609 -16.56 -43.64 -31.22
N PRO A 610 -17.85 -43.79 -31.58
CA PRO A 610 -18.46 -45.10 -31.89
C PRO A 610 -18.14 -45.63 -33.29
N SER A 611 -17.44 -44.84 -34.12
CA SER A 611 -17.06 -45.19 -35.49
C SER A 611 -15.79 -44.41 -35.87
N ALA A 612 -15.06 -44.88 -36.88
CA ALA A 612 -13.80 -44.25 -37.26
C ALA A 612 -14.02 -42.87 -37.92
N VAL A 613 -13.42 -41.83 -37.35
CA VAL A 613 -13.49 -40.44 -37.81
C VAL A 613 -12.11 -39.98 -38.30
N ALA A 614 -12.02 -39.65 -39.58
CA ALA A 614 -10.83 -39.03 -40.15
C ALA A 614 -10.79 -37.53 -39.83
N ASP A 615 -9.60 -37.00 -39.54
CA ASP A 615 -9.37 -35.58 -39.18
C ASP A 615 -10.33 -35.06 -38.07
N ALA A 616 -10.50 -35.81 -36.97
CA ALA A 616 -11.33 -35.41 -35.82
C ALA A 616 -10.80 -34.15 -35.11
N ASP A 617 -11.72 -33.36 -34.54
CA ASP A 617 -11.46 -32.09 -33.82
C ASP A 617 -12.33 -32.03 -32.56
N ALA A 618 -11.81 -31.42 -31.49
CA ALA A 618 -12.59 -31.00 -30.33
C ALA A 618 -12.56 -29.47 -30.21
N THR A 619 -13.72 -28.86 -29.98
CA THR A 619 -13.85 -27.41 -29.79
C THR A 619 -14.25 -27.11 -28.34
N LEU A 620 -13.46 -26.31 -27.64
CA LEU A 620 -13.68 -25.89 -26.25
C LEU A 620 -13.87 -24.37 -26.23
N THR A 621 -15.02 -23.87 -25.79
CA THR A 621 -15.32 -22.43 -25.75
C THR A 621 -15.00 -21.88 -24.36
N PHE A 622 -13.97 -21.03 -24.26
CA PHE A 622 -13.57 -20.31 -23.05
C PHE A 622 -14.33 -18.98 -22.91
N ASP A 623 -14.29 -18.38 -21.71
CA ASP A 623 -14.77 -17.03 -21.44
C ASP A 623 -13.99 -15.96 -22.22
N GLU A 624 -14.64 -14.81 -22.50
CA GLU A 624 -14.03 -13.73 -23.27
C GLU A 624 -12.85 -13.03 -22.57
N GLN A 625 -12.67 -13.24 -21.27
CA GLN A 625 -11.53 -12.75 -20.48
C GLN A 625 -10.29 -13.64 -20.61
N VAL A 626 -10.39 -14.86 -21.16
CA VAL A 626 -9.23 -15.75 -21.30
C VAL A 626 -8.26 -15.17 -22.32
N ALA A 627 -7.15 -14.67 -21.80
CA ALA A 627 -6.12 -13.97 -22.56
C ALA A 627 -5.27 -14.94 -23.38
N GLU A 628 -4.96 -16.13 -22.84
CA GLU A 628 -4.18 -17.18 -23.51
C GLU A 628 -4.48 -18.59 -22.99
N ILE A 629 -4.27 -19.59 -23.86
CA ILE A 629 -4.26 -21.00 -23.48
C ILE A 629 -2.84 -21.38 -23.08
N HIS A 630 -2.67 -21.89 -21.86
CA HIS A 630 -1.37 -22.27 -21.31
C HIS A 630 -1.04 -23.73 -21.61
N ASP A 631 -1.97 -24.64 -21.30
CA ASP A 631 -1.81 -26.08 -21.47
C ASP A 631 -2.99 -26.65 -22.26
N VAL A 632 -2.67 -27.54 -23.21
CA VAL A 632 -3.64 -28.41 -23.91
C VAL A 632 -3.03 -29.80 -23.99
N GLU A 633 -3.74 -30.79 -23.49
CA GLU A 633 -3.33 -32.19 -23.54
C GLU A 633 -4.52 -33.07 -23.93
N TYR A 634 -4.24 -34.17 -24.59
CA TYR A 634 -5.20 -35.24 -24.82
C TYR A 634 -4.63 -36.59 -24.40
N ARG A 635 -5.50 -37.58 -24.21
CA ARG A 635 -5.12 -39.00 -24.09
C ARG A 635 -6.16 -39.88 -24.77
N THR A 636 -5.74 -41.10 -25.08
CA THR A 636 -6.57 -42.10 -25.75
C THR A 636 -6.76 -43.31 -24.81
N ASN A 637 -7.98 -43.79 -24.62
CA ASN A 637 -8.35 -44.98 -23.82
C ASN A 637 -7.65 -45.00 -22.44
N GLY A 638 -7.90 -43.98 -21.61
CA GLY A 638 -7.33 -43.81 -20.27
C GLY A 638 -5.80 -43.70 -20.20
N GLY A 639 -5.12 -43.51 -21.33
CA GLY A 639 -3.66 -43.53 -21.45
C GLY A 639 -2.91 -42.37 -20.79
N SER A 640 -1.63 -42.22 -21.13
CA SER A 640 -0.85 -41.05 -20.71
C SER A 640 -1.28 -39.80 -21.48
N TRP A 641 -1.45 -38.69 -20.75
CA TRP A 641 -1.58 -37.35 -21.35
C TRP A 641 -0.39 -37.02 -22.26
N GLN A 642 -0.69 -36.40 -23.40
CA GLN A 642 0.25 -35.96 -24.41
C GLN A 642 -0.27 -34.70 -25.13
N THR A 643 0.61 -33.89 -25.70
CA THR A 643 0.21 -32.69 -26.47
C THR A 643 -0.52 -33.09 -27.77
N PRO A 644 -1.64 -32.45 -28.14
CA PRO A 644 -2.35 -32.72 -29.39
C PRO A 644 -1.51 -32.37 -30.64
N PRO A 645 -1.78 -33.02 -31.79
CA PRO A 645 -1.15 -32.73 -33.07
C PRO A 645 -1.14 -31.24 -33.49
N ASP A 646 -2.26 -30.54 -33.27
CA ASP A 646 -2.46 -29.11 -33.57
C ASP A 646 -3.54 -28.53 -32.65
N TYR A 647 -3.48 -27.24 -32.34
CA TYR A 647 -4.56 -26.52 -31.65
C TYR A 647 -4.48 -25.01 -31.94
N GLU A 648 -5.65 -24.35 -32.03
CA GLU A 648 -5.75 -22.91 -32.31
C GLU A 648 -6.94 -22.28 -31.57
N LEU A 649 -6.67 -21.22 -30.78
CA LEU A 649 -7.71 -20.38 -30.18
C LEU A 649 -8.20 -19.34 -31.19
N ASN A 650 -9.46 -19.46 -31.61
CA ASN A 650 -10.12 -18.59 -32.59
C ASN A 650 -11.21 -17.73 -31.92
N GLY A 651 -10.78 -16.64 -31.27
CA GLY A 651 -11.66 -15.86 -30.41
C GLY A 651 -11.72 -16.53 -29.03
N THR A 652 -12.90 -17.01 -28.64
CA THR A 652 -13.14 -17.84 -27.45
C THR A 652 -13.03 -19.34 -27.72
N ASP A 653 -13.15 -19.76 -28.97
CA ASP A 653 -13.23 -21.18 -29.35
C ASP A 653 -11.83 -21.76 -29.58
N LEU A 654 -11.34 -22.60 -28.66
CA LEU A 654 -10.15 -23.41 -28.81
C LEU A 654 -10.48 -24.66 -29.63
N HIS A 655 -9.95 -24.73 -30.84
CA HIS A 655 -9.94 -25.95 -31.65
C HIS A 655 -8.74 -26.82 -31.28
N VAL A 656 -8.95 -28.12 -31.14
CA VAL A 656 -7.96 -29.13 -30.80
C VAL A 656 -8.04 -30.26 -31.81
N GLY A 657 -7.08 -30.30 -32.74
CA GLY A 657 -7.02 -31.31 -33.79
C GLY A 657 -6.55 -32.65 -33.23
N LEU A 658 -7.43 -33.65 -33.22
CA LEU A 658 -7.18 -35.00 -32.70
C LEU A 658 -6.59 -35.94 -33.78
N GLY A 659 -6.90 -35.67 -35.05
CA GLY A 659 -6.43 -36.46 -36.20
C GLY A 659 -7.35 -37.66 -36.50
N ASP A 660 -6.82 -38.69 -37.16
CA ASP A 660 -7.60 -39.90 -37.43
C ASP A 660 -7.84 -40.69 -36.14
N VAL A 661 -9.11 -40.83 -35.74
CA VAL A 661 -9.57 -41.60 -34.58
C VAL A 661 -10.28 -42.87 -35.07
N GLU A 662 -9.88 -44.02 -34.56
CA GLU A 662 -10.51 -45.31 -34.90
C GLU A 662 -11.85 -45.48 -34.13
N ALA A 663 -12.69 -46.41 -34.58
CA ALA A 663 -13.90 -46.78 -33.84
C ALA A 663 -13.56 -47.29 -32.41
N ASP A 664 -14.50 -47.14 -31.50
CA ASP A 664 -14.42 -47.56 -30.09
C ASP A 664 -13.19 -46.96 -29.36
N THR A 665 -12.84 -45.71 -29.69
CA THR A 665 -11.75 -44.97 -29.06
C THR A 665 -12.30 -43.85 -28.17
N GLU A 666 -12.01 -43.93 -26.88
CA GLU A 666 -12.16 -42.84 -25.91
C GLU A 666 -11.02 -41.83 -26.12
N ILE A 667 -11.37 -40.57 -26.28
CA ILE A 667 -10.45 -39.44 -26.27
C ILE A 667 -10.83 -38.52 -25.11
N ASP A 668 -9.90 -38.32 -24.18
CA ASP A 668 -10.02 -37.20 -23.24
C ASP A 668 -9.18 -36.03 -23.72
N VAL A 669 -9.72 -34.82 -23.62
CA VAL A 669 -9.05 -33.55 -23.90
C VAL A 669 -9.17 -32.67 -22.66
N ARG A 670 -8.06 -32.13 -22.18
CA ARG A 670 -8.05 -31.09 -21.15
C ARG A 670 -7.29 -29.87 -21.60
N ALA A 671 -7.80 -28.69 -21.24
CA ALA A 671 -7.19 -27.42 -21.59
C ALA A 671 -7.36 -26.41 -20.46
N THR A 672 -6.32 -25.60 -20.22
CA THR A 672 -6.34 -24.53 -19.22
C THR A 672 -6.04 -23.19 -19.88
N GLY A 673 -7.02 -22.28 -19.81
CA GLY A 673 -6.91 -20.88 -20.18
C GLY A 673 -6.58 -20.01 -18.98
N HIS A 674 -5.77 -18.98 -19.17
CA HIS A 674 -5.48 -17.96 -18.16
C HIS A 674 -6.09 -16.62 -18.58
N LYS A 675 -6.78 -15.95 -17.65
CA LYS A 675 -7.28 -14.56 -17.76
C LYS A 675 -6.19 -13.51 -17.51
N VAL A 676 -4.97 -13.96 -17.19
CA VAL A 676 -3.75 -13.15 -17.00
C VAL A 676 -2.63 -13.63 -17.93
N ARG A 677 -1.71 -12.73 -18.27
CA ARG A 677 -0.57 -13.05 -19.17
C ARG A 677 0.77 -12.65 -18.57
N ALA A 678 1.72 -13.58 -18.55
CA ALA A 678 3.09 -13.31 -18.12
C ALA A 678 3.97 -12.75 -19.25
N TYR A 679 4.91 -11.88 -18.89
CA TYR A 679 5.90 -11.27 -19.78
C TYR A 679 7.29 -11.36 -19.16
N ASP A 680 8.30 -11.65 -19.99
CA ASP A 680 9.69 -11.87 -19.55
C ASP A 680 9.83 -12.92 -18.43
N GLY A 681 8.93 -13.90 -18.41
CA GLY A 681 8.87 -15.00 -17.45
C GLY A 681 7.57 -15.79 -17.59
N ALA A 682 7.34 -16.72 -16.68
CA ALA A 682 6.13 -17.52 -16.57
C ALA A 682 5.63 -17.59 -15.12
N VAL A 683 4.34 -17.85 -14.92
CA VAL A 683 3.74 -18.06 -13.60
C VAL A 683 2.98 -19.37 -13.54
N LYS A 684 2.81 -19.87 -12.32
CA LYS A 684 1.86 -20.90 -11.97
C LYS A 684 0.98 -20.37 -10.85
N VAL A 685 -0.33 -20.49 -11.00
CA VAL A 685 -1.29 -20.22 -9.90
C VAL A 685 -1.17 -21.35 -8.87
N THR A 686 -0.92 -21.00 -7.61
CA THR A 686 -0.76 -21.94 -6.49
C THR A 686 -1.99 -21.99 -5.61
N GLU A 687 -2.63 -20.85 -5.37
CA GLU A 687 -3.91 -20.72 -4.67
C GLU A 687 -4.84 -19.81 -5.49
N PRO A 688 -5.71 -20.36 -6.37
CA PRO A 688 -6.66 -19.56 -7.14
C PRO A 688 -7.75 -18.98 -6.24
N THR A 689 -8.18 -17.76 -6.52
CA THR A 689 -9.42 -17.20 -5.95
C THR A 689 -10.61 -17.70 -6.76
N VAL A 690 -11.71 -18.07 -6.09
CA VAL A 690 -12.97 -18.42 -6.77
C VAL A 690 -13.43 -17.26 -7.66
N GLU A 691 -14.13 -17.57 -8.76
CA GLU A 691 -14.67 -16.52 -9.63
C GLU A 691 -15.68 -15.63 -8.88
N GLY A 692 -15.62 -14.31 -9.08
CA GLY A 692 -16.54 -13.35 -8.43
C GLY A 692 -16.29 -13.07 -6.93
N ASP A 693 -15.28 -13.69 -6.31
CA ASP A 693 -14.73 -13.32 -4.99
C ASP A 693 -13.71 -12.17 -5.11
N ASP A 694 -13.39 -11.50 -3.98
CA ASP A 694 -12.30 -10.53 -3.93
C ASP A 694 -10.96 -11.18 -4.26
N LEU A 695 -10.26 -10.64 -5.27
CA LEU A 695 -9.01 -11.20 -5.73
C LEU A 695 -7.98 -11.33 -4.59
N SER A 696 -7.51 -12.55 -4.38
CA SER A 696 -6.52 -12.91 -3.35
C SER A 696 -5.67 -14.10 -3.81
N THR A 697 -5.31 -14.10 -5.11
CA THR A 697 -4.70 -15.25 -5.80
C THR A 697 -3.19 -15.31 -5.53
N GLU A 698 -2.70 -16.47 -5.08
CA GLU A 698 -1.26 -16.72 -4.94
C GLU A 698 -0.67 -17.27 -6.26
N VAL A 699 0.47 -16.72 -6.67
CA VAL A 699 1.25 -17.20 -7.82
C VAL A 699 2.71 -17.47 -7.47
N GLU A 700 3.25 -18.54 -8.05
CA GLU A 700 4.67 -18.87 -8.10
C GLU A 700 5.24 -18.45 -9.48
N ILE A 701 6.34 -17.70 -9.49
CA ILE A 701 7.04 -17.32 -10.73
C ILE A 701 7.97 -18.47 -11.13
N THR A 702 7.63 -19.18 -12.21
CA THR A 702 8.27 -20.44 -12.62
C THR A 702 9.38 -20.28 -13.65
N ASP A 703 9.48 -19.13 -14.31
CA ASP A 703 10.60 -18.75 -15.19
C ASP A 703 10.76 -17.22 -15.18
N ILE A 704 11.99 -16.72 -15.37
CA ILE A 704 12.30 -15.31 -15.60
C ILE A 704 13.40 -15.19 -16.66
N ASN A 705 13.13 -14.40 -17.69
CA ASN A 705 14.10 -14.05 -18.72
C ASN A 705 15.29 -13.27 -18.10
N PRO A 706 16.54 -13.79 -18.15
CA PRO A 706 17.69 -13.16 -17.47
C PRO A 706 18.06 -11.76 -17.97
N ASP A 707 17.61 -11.37 -19.16
CA ASP A 707 17.82 -10.04 -19.76
C ASP A 707 16.55 -9.14 -19.69
N GLY A 708 15.45 -9.64 -19.11
CA GLY A 708 14.14 -8.98 -19.03
C GLY A 708 13.76 -8.52 -17.62
N MET A 709 12.50 -8.10 -17.45
CA MET A 709 11.89 -7.81 -16.14
C MET A 709 10.51 -8.45 -16.10
N PHE A 710 10.32 -9.38 -15.16
CA PHE A 710 9.05 -10.07 -14.97
C PHE A 710 7.87 -9.08 -14.90
N GLY A 711 6.82 -9.37 -15.65
CA GLY A 711 5.56 -8.62 -15.57
C GLY A 711 4.35 -9.51 -15.77
N LEU A 712 3.37 -9.42 -14.88
CA LEU A 712 2.08 -10.08 -15.00
C LEU A 712 1.02 -9.05 -15.43
N ARG A 713 0.42 -9.25 -16.60
CA ARG A 713 -0.66 -8.40 -17.11
C ARG A 713 -2.00 -8.86 -16.56
N VAL A 714 -2.75 -7.90 -16.03
CA VAL A 714 -3.94 -8.14 -15.19
C VAL A 714 -5.16 -7.30 -15.60
N ASP A 715 -5.02 -6.37 -16.56
CA ASP A 715 -6.14 -5.54 -17.06
C ASP A 715 -7.24 -6.29 -17.83
N GLU A 716 -7.05 -7.58 -18.12
CA GLU A 716 -8.02 -8.43 -18.81
C GLU A 716 -8.91 -9.24 -17.83
N THR A 717 -8.77 -9.03 -16.52
CA THR A 717 -9.51 -9.73 -15.46
C THR A 717 -10.75 -8.97 -14.97
N VAL A 718 -11.64 -9.63 -14.22
CA VAL A 718 -12.75 -8.99 -13.50
C VAL A 718 -12.20 -7.90 -12.55
N LEU A 719 -12.75 -6.69 -12.63
CA LEU A 719 -12.24 -5.47 -11.98
C LEU A 719 -10.83 -5.03 -12.45
N GLY A 720 -10.37 -5.42 -13.64
CA GLY A 720 -9.12 -4.99 -14.27
C GLY A 720 -8.97 -3.47 -14.49
N ASP A 721 -10.06 -2.70 -14.33
CA ASP A 721 -10.04 -1.23 -14.29
C ASP A 721 -9.50 -0.68 -12.96
N ARG A 722 -9.54 -1.47 -11.88
CA ARG A 722 -9.00 -1.13 -10.55
C ARG A 722 -7.53 -1.54 -10.43
N LEU A 723 -6.85 -0.97 -9.43
CA LEU A 723 -5.44 -1.21 -9.16
C LEU A 723 -5.25 -2.60 -8.52
N HIS A 724 -4.63 -3.52 -9.25
CA HIS A 724 -4.12 -4.76 -8.68
C HIS A 724 -2.71 -4.56 -8.14
N TYR A 725 -2.42 -5.13 -6.98
CA TYR A 725 -1.13 -4.99 -6.28
C TYR A 725 -0.65 -6.33 -5.73
N ALA A 726 0.67 -6.44 -5.52
CA ALA A 726 1.27 -7.60 -4.87
C ALA A 726 1.33 -7.42 -3.35
N SER A 727 1.23 -8.52 -2.64
CA SER A 727 1.45 -8.64 -1.20
C SER A 727 2.09 -10.01 -0.90
N GLU A 728 2.49 -10.22 0.36
CA GLU A 728 3.10 -11.49 0.82
C GLU A 728 4.32 -11.96 -0.01
N GLU A 729 5.05 -11.00 -0.58
CA GLU A 729 6.18 -11.24 -1.47
C GLU A 729 7.30 -12.07 -0.81
N SER A 730 7.74 -13.13 -1.47
CA SER A 730 8.75 -14.04 -0.91
C SER A 730 10.20 -13.53 -1.06
N TRP A 731 10.42 -12.41 -1.75
CA TRP A 731 11.74 -11.83 -2.01
C TRP A 731 12.05 -10.65 -1.08
N THR A 732 13.23 -10.05 -1.23
CA THR A 732 13.65 -8.87 -0.46
C THR A 732 14.33 -7.89 -1.39
N GLY A 733 13.83 -6.66 -1.48
CA GLY A 733 14.35 -5.66 -2.40
C GLY A 733 13.33 -4.58 -2.69
N GLU A 734 13.24 -4.18 -3.95
CA GLU A 734 12.13 -3.41 -4.51
C GLU A 734 10.89 -4.31 -4.66
N SER A 735 9.77 -3.89 -4.07
CA SER A 735 8.48 -4.59 -4.15
C SER A 735 7.88 -4.49 -5.56
N ALA A 736 6.89 -5.33 -5.85
CA ALA A 736 6.18 -5.29 -7.11
C ALA A 736 5.19 -4.12 -7.18
N TYR A 737 5.12 -3.50 -8.36
CA TYR A 737 4.30 -2.31 -8.61
C TYR A 737 3.51 -2.44 -9.91
N ALA A 738 2.33 -1.84 -9.97
CA ALA A 738 1.51 -1.80 -11.17
C ALA A 738 2.02 -0.70 -12.13
N SER A 739 2.41 -1.08 -13.34
CA SER A 739 2.69 -0.15 -14.43
C SER A 739 1.42 0.02 -15.26
N ILE A 740 0.80 1.21 -15.18
CA ILE A 740 -0.51 1.50 -15.79
C ILE A 740 -0.35 2.51 -16.93
N THR A 741 -0.93 2.23 -18.09
CA THR A 741 -0.86 3.08 -19.29
C THR A 741 -2.16 3.86 -19.52
N SER A 742 -2.09 4.89 -20.37
CA SER A 742 -3.28 5.66 -20.78
C SER A 742 -4.27 4.89 -21.67
N THR A 743 -4.04 3.61 -21.94
CA THR A 743 -5.00 2.71 -22.60
C THR A 743 -5.70 1.76 -21.62
N GLY A 744 -5.45 1.91 -20.30
CA GLY A 744 -5.96 1.01 -19.27
C GLY A 744 -5.11 -0.24 -19.06
N THR A 745 -4.03 -0.43 -19.83
CA THR A 745 -3.16 -1.61 -19.70
C THR A 745 -2.42 -1.57 -18.38
N GLN A 746 -2.49 -2.66 -17.62
CA GLN A 746 -1.95 -2.77 -16.26
C GLN A 746 -1.06 -4.01 -16.16
N ILE A 747 0.23 -3.78 -15.87
CA ILE A 747 1.22 -4.85 -15.74
C ILE A 747 1.93 -4.72 -14.40
N LEU A 748 1.70 -5.69 -13.51
CA LEU A 748 2.36 -5.84 -12.23
C LEU A 748 3.82 -6.29 -12.46
N ARG A 749 4.78 -5.40 -12.19
CA ARG A 749 6.22 -5.61 -12.37
C ARG A 749 6.84 -6.08 -11.07
N ALA A 750 7.62 -7.16 -11.09
CA ALA A 750 8.36 -7.63 -9.91
C ALA A 750 9.88 -7.57 -10.20
N PRO A 751 10.56 -6.45 -9.90
CA PRO A 751 11.93 -6.20 -10.36
C PRO A 751 13.00 -7.05 -9.66
N ASP A 752 12.84 -7.30 -8.35
CA ASP A 752 13.78 -8.11 -7.53
C ASP A 752 13.29 -9.57 -7.31
N ALA A 753 12.22 -9.99 -7.99
CA ALA A 753 11.75 -11.37 -7.97
C ALA A 753 12.70 -12.31 -8.72
N ASN A 754 12.69 -13.59 -8.33
CA ASN A 754 13.53 -14.65 -8.88
C ASN A 754 12.68 -15.89 -9.24
N GLU A 755 13.19 -16.80 -10.07
CA GLU A 755 12.59 -18.12 -10.28
C GLU A 755 12.32 -18.83 -8.94
N GLY A 756 11.10 -19.32 -8.74
CA GLY A 756 10.61 -19.90 -7.49
C GLY A 756 10.18 -18.90 -6.42
N SER A 757 10.00 -17.62 -6.77
CA SER A 757 9.42 -16.61 -5.86
C SER A 757 7.89 -16.63 -5.91
N THR A 758 7.24 -16.34 -4.79
CA THR A 758 5.78 -16.24 -4.68
C THR A 758 5.31 -14.84 -4.30
N MET A 759 4.10 -14.49 -4.74
CA MET A 759 3.36 -13.29 -4.32
C MET A 759 1.86 -13.57 -4.32
N ARG A 760 1.12 -12.89 -3.44
CA ARG A 760 -0.35 -12.85 -3.44
C ARG A 760 -0.82 -11.56 -4.10
N VAL A 761 -1.63 -11.67 -5.15
CA VAL A 761 -2.15 -10.52 -5.89
C VAL A 761 -3.57 -10.22 -5.46
N SER A 762 -3.85 -8.94 -5.21
CA SER A 762 -5.13 -8.45 -4.72
C SER A 762 -5.57 -7.16 -5.42
N THR A 763 -6.86 -6.83 -5.31
CA THR A 763 -7.46 -5.65 -5.95
C THR A 763 -7.74 -4.55 -4.91
N ALA A 764 -7.19 -3.36 -5.10
CA ALA A 764 -7.50 -2.21 -4.28
C ALA A 764 -8.79 -1.51 -4.77
N PRO A 765 -9.58 -0.86 -3.87
CA PRO A 765 -10.79 -0.11 -4.24
C PRO A 765 -10.52 1.24 -4.93
N VAL A 766 -9.39 1.36 -5.64
CA VAL A 766 -8.90 2.56 -6.33
C VAL A 766 -8.58 2.20 -7.78
N SER A 767 -8.96 3.02 -8.75
CA SER A 767 -8.41 2.99 -10.11
C SER A 767 -7.52 4.21 -10.37
N VAL A 768 -6.48 4.01 -11.18
CA VAL A 768 -5.49 5.04 -11.53
C VAL A 768 -5.39 5.12 -13.05
N SER A 769 -5.79 6.25 -13.62
CA SER A 769 -5.89 6.45 -15.07
C SER A 769 -5.04 7.64 -15.54
N PRO A 770 -3.82 7.41 -16.08
CA PRO A 770 -3.02 8.48 -16.67
C PRO A 770 -3.64 8.96 -17.99
N SER A 771 -3.78 10.28 -18.15
CA SER A 771 -4.35 10.85 -19.39
C SER A 771 -3.44 10.72 -20.62
N SER A 772 -2.13 10.52 -20.43
CA SER A 772 -1.20 10.08 -21.47
C SER A 772 0.06 9.45 -20.86
N GLY A 773 0.74 8.58 -21.62
CA GLY A 773 1.95 7.90 -21.15
C GLY A 773 1.62 6.74 -20.20
N ALA A 774 2.49 6.52 -19.21
CA ALA A 774 2.29 5.56 -18.14
C ALA A 774 2.67 6.15 -16.78
N ILE A 775 2.12 5.56 -15.72
CA ILE A 775 2.40 5.83 -14.31
C ILE A 775 2.70 4.49 -13.61
N GLU A 776 3.52 4.53 -12.57
CA GLU A 776 3.79 3.39 -11.70
C GLU A 776 3.04 3.62 -10.38
N ALA A 777 2.32 2.61 -9.91
CA ALA A 777 1.50 2.66 -8.71
C ALA A 777 1.84 1.47 -7.78
N GLU A 778 2.02 1.76 -6.48
CA GLU A 778 2.34 0.81 -5.43
C GLU A 778 1.35 1.03 -4.27
N VAL A 779 0.74 -0.04 -3.75
CA VAL A 779 -0.17 0.03 -2.60
C VAL A 779 0.64 -0.19 -1.33
N GLU A 780 0.63 0.77 -0.42
CA GLU A 780 1.47 0.73 0.80
C GLU A 780 0.82 -0.13 1.90
N ASP A 781 -0.52 -0.09 1.98
CA ASP A 781 -1.36 -0.92 2.85
C ASP A 781 -2.66 -1.23 2.10
N GLY A 782 -3.06 -2.49 1.99
CA GLY A 782 -4.31 -2.88 1.32
C GLY A 782 -5.58 -2.57 2.13
N SER A 783 -5.44 -2.30 3.43
CA SER A 783 -6.54 -2.00 4.36
C SER A 783 -6.82 -0.50 4.56
N GLU A 784 -5.98 0.36 4.00
CA GLU A 784 -6.18 1.81 3.94
C GLU A 784 -6.10 2.26 2.46
N PRO A 785 -6.80 3.32 2.03
CA PRO A 785 -6.72 3.80 0.65
C PRO A 785 -5.45 4.63 0.42
N THR A 786 -4.29 4.01 0.67
CA THR A 786 -2.95 4.62 0.68
C THR A 786 -2.05 3.97 -0.36
N PHE A 787 -1.59 4.77 -1.32
CA PHE A 787 -0.82 4.31 -2.48
C PHE A 787 0.21 5.36 -2.89
N SER A 788 1.38 4.94 -3.36
CA SER A 788 2.34 5.84 -3.98
C SER A 788 2.26 5.79 -5.50
N LEU A 789 2.33 6.97 -6.13
CA LEU A 789 2.46 7.11 -7.58
C LEU A 789 3.87 7.59 -7.91
N ARG A 790 4.47 7.04 -8.97
CA ARG A 790 5.81 7.41 -9.46
C ARG A 790 5.78 7.57 -10.98
N LYS A 791 6.50 8.58 -11.50
CA LYS A 791 6.67 8.71 -12.96
C LYS A 791 7.68 7.67 -13.43
N GLY A 792 7.17 6.60 -14.01
CA GLY A 792 7.96 5.61 -14.73
C GLY A 792 8.69 6.21 -15.93
N ASN A 793 9.36 5.36 -16.70
CA ASN A 793 10.32 5.77 -17.74
C ASN A 793 9.67 6.35 -19.04
N THR A 794 8.50 6.99 -18.93
CA THR A 794 7.69 7.54 -20.04
C THR A 794 7.40 9.03 -19.88
N THR A 795 7.07 9.70 -20.98
CA THR A 795 6.77 11.15 -20.99
C THR A 795 5.28 11.39 -21.19
N GLY A 796 4.65 12.21 -20.34
CA GLY A 796 3.30 12.76 -20.58
C GLY A 796 2.25 12.52 -19.49
N SER A 797 2.58 11.79 -18.43
CA SER A 797 1.70 11.50 -17.28
C SER A 797 1.58 12.69 -16.31
N ASP A 798 1.32 13.88 -16.86
CA ASP A 798 1.20 15.17 -16.12
C ASP A 798 -0.24 15.46 -15.65
N ARG A 799 -1.16 14.52 -15.86
CA ARG A 799 -2.52 14.51 -15.32
C ARG A 799 -2.96 13.06 -15.18
N ILE A 800 -3.19 12.64 -13.93
CA ILE A 800 -3.70 11.33 -13.53
C ILE A 800 -5.09 11.54 -12.94
N GLU A 801 -6.05 10.73 -13.36
CA GLU A 801 -7.34 10.59 -12.70
C GLU A 801 -7.27 9.42 -11.73
N VAL A 802 -7.65 9.65 -10.48
CA VAL A 802 -7.71 8.61 -9.43
C VAL A 802 -9.18 8.49 -9.02
N THR A 803 -9.78 7.31 -9.18
CA THR A 803 -11.17 7.08 -8.77
C THR A 803 -11.22 6.10 -7.61
N TYR A 804 -11.95 6.45 -6.56
CA TYR A 804 -12.12 5.63 -5.36
C TYR A 804 -13.56 5.11 -5.30
N TYR A 805 -13.72 3.80 -5.17
CA TYR A 805 -15.00 3.12 -5.33
C TYR A 805 -15.72 2.94 -3.99
N ASN A 806 -15.00 2.69 -2.89
CA ASN A 806 -15.56 2.46 -1.54
C ASN A 806 -16.03 3.77 -0.88
N THR A 807 -17.03 4.41 -1.51
CA THR A 807 -17.48 5.77 -1.24
C THR A 807 -18.98 5.86 -0.98
N VAL A 808 -19.33 6.76 -0.07
CA VAL A 808 -20.70 7.03 0.33
C VAL A 808 -21.22 8.25 -0.43
N THR A 809 -22.29 8.05 -1.21
CA THR A 809 -22.89 9.13 -2.02
C THR A 809 -23.28 10.33 -1.16
N GLY A 810 -22.70 11.48 -1.48
CA GLY A 810 -22.91 12.76 -0.80
C GLY A 810 -21.73 13.20 0.08
N ASP A 811 -20.93 12.27 0.60
CA ASP A 811 -19.82 12.55 1.51
C ASP A 811 -18.65 13.18 0.74
N ARG A 812 -17.89 14.07 1.40
CA ARG A 812 -16.70 14.69 0.80
C ARG A 812 -15.46 13.86 1.09
N TYR A 813 -14.73 13.55 0.04
CA TYR A 813 -13.44 12.88 0.10
C TYR A 813 -12.33 13.82 -0.39
N VAL A 814 -11.10 13.56 0.04
CA VAL A 814 -9.91 14.34 -0.26
C VAL A 814 -8.79 13.41 -0.70
N LEU A 815 -8.19 13.68 -1.86
CA LEU A 815 -6.88 13.16 -2.21
C LEU A 815 -5.83 13.99 -1.48
N TRP A 816 -5.21 13.41 -0.46
CA TRP A 816 -4.19 14.04 0.37
C TRP A 816 -2.80 13.54 -0.03
N SER A 817 -1.84 14.45 -0.18
CA SER A 817 -0.43 14.09 -0.40
C SER A 817 0.27 14.03 0.95
N GLU A 818 0.67 12.82 1.37
CA GLU A 818 1.49 12.63 2.57
C GLU A 818 2.92 13.15 2.35
N THR A 819 3.39 13.18 1.10
CA THR A 819 4.73 13.69 0.76
C THR A 819 4.85 15.21 0.87
N ARG A 820 3.75 15.95 0.66
CA ARG A 820 3.69 17.41 0.75
C ARG A 820 2.89 17.94 1.95
N GLU A 821 2.20 17.07 2.68
CA GLU A 821 1.25 17.42 3.76
C GLU A 821 0.16 18.40 3.30
N VAL A 822 -0.41 18.20 2.10
CA VAL A 822 -1.45 19.08 1.53
C VAL A 822 -2.58 18.34 0.84
N GLU A 823 -3.77 18.98 0.83
CA GLU A 823 -4.89 18.60 -0.03
C GLU A 823 -4.53 18.86 -1.50
N VAL A 824 -4.65 17.84 -2.34
CA VAL A 824 -4.30 17.88 -3.77
C VAL A 824 -5.55 18.14 -4.60
N ASP A 825 -6.62 17.39 -4.32
CA ASP A 825 -7.94 17.55 -4.92
C ASP A 825 -9.01 17.00 -3.96
N ALA A 826 -10.27 17.41 -4.13
CA ALA A 826 -11.37 16.99 -3.28
C ALA A 826 -12.73 17.16 -3.98
N ASP A 827 -13.58 16.13 -3.89
CA ASP A 827 -14.95 16.18 -4.42
C ASP A 827 -15.92 15.43 -3.50
N ARG A 828 -17.23 15.56 -3.77
CA ARG A 828 -18.28 14.79 -3.11
C ARG A 828 -18.64 13.57 -3.96
N ALA A 829 -18.56 12.39 -3.34
CA ALA A 829 -18.86 11.14 -4.02
C ALA A 829 -20.29 11.11 -4.56
N GLN A 830 -20.47 10.50 -5.73
CA GLN A 830 -21.77 10.02 -6.22
C GLN A 830 -21.73 8.49 -6.40
N SER A 831 -20.81 7.83 -5.68
CA SER A 831 -20.45 6.40 -5.75
C SER A 831 -20.16 5.96 -7.19
N PRO A 832 -18.94 6.19 -7.72
CA PRO A 832 -17.67 6.51 -7.02
C PRO A 832 -17.39 8.02 -6.79
N VAL A 833 -16.16 8.36 -6.38
CA VAL A 833 -15.58 9.72 -6.41
C VAL A 833 -14.28 9.72 -7.22
N SER A 834 -13.98 10.82 -7.93
CA SER A 834 -12.76 10.94 -8.75
C SER A 834 -11.98 12.20 -8.39
N PHE A 835 -10.65 12.09 -8.46
CA PHE A 835 -9.68 13.13 -8.14
C PHE A 835 -8.66 13.30 -9.26
N VAL A 836 -7.95 14.42 -9.26
CA VAL A 836 -6.88 14.70 -10.21
C VAL A 836 -5.57 15.02 -9.50
N THR A 837 -4.49 14.36 -9.91
CA THR A 837 -3.12 14.77 -9.57
C THR A 837 -2.27 15.00 -10.83
N ASP A 838 -1.12 15.69 -10.69
CA ASP A 838 -0.16 15.96 -11.76
C ASP A 838 0.84 14.80 -12.00
N GLY A 839 0.64 13.69 -11.29
CA GLY A 839 1.47 12.49 -11.37
C GLY A 839 2.86 12.65 -10.77
N SER A 840 3.10 13.70 -9.98
CA SER A 840 4.31 13.83 -9.15
C SER A 840 4.57 12.57 -8.32
N SER A 841 5.85 12.30 -8.06
CA SER A 841 6.30 11.12 -7.30
C SER A 841 6.02 11.31 -5.82
N GLU A 842 4.87 10.83 -5.37
CA GLU A 842 4.30 11.12 -4.04
C GLU A 842 3.48 9.94 -3.52
N THR A 843 3.42 9.81 -2.20
CA THR A 843 2.47 8.94 -1.48
C THR A 843 1.19 9.72 -1.22
N TYR A 844 0.05 9.10 -1.55
CA TYR A 844 -1.28 9.66 -1.39
C TYR A 844 -2.12 8.80 -0.45
N SER A 845 -3.01 9.46 0.29
CA SER A 845 -4.07 8.83 1.09
C SER A 845 -5.41 9.46 0.72
N ILE A 846 -6.48 8.65 0.66
CA ILE A 846 -7.83 9.17 0.41
C ILE A 846 -8.59 9.31 1.72
N LEU A 847 -8.84 10.56 2.12
CA LEU A 847 -9.43 10.89 3.43
C LEU A 847 -10.90 11.30 3.28
N GLN A 848 -11.81 10.62 3.98
CA GLN A 848 -13.17 11.10 4.18
C GLN A 848 -13.13 12.32 5.12
N ARG A 849 -13.57 13.50 4.66
CA ARG A 849 -13.53 14.76 5.44
C ARG A 849 -14.83 15.53 5.27
N ASP A 850 -15.75 15.35 6.22
CA ASP A 850 -16.97 16.14 6.23
C ASP A 850 -16.75 17.60 6.64
N SER A 851 -17.58 18.47 6.06
CA SER A 851 -17.48 19.91 6.26
C SER A 851 -18.25 20.31 7.52
N SER A 852 -17.56 20.48 8.64
CA SER A 852 -18.14 21.23 9.76
C SER A 852 -18.45 22.66 9.29
N VAL A 853 -19.73 23.04 9.31
CA VAL A 853 -20.18 24.31 8.71
C VAL A 853 -19.86 25.48 9.64
N GLY A 854 -18.66 26.03 9.48
CA GLY A 854 -18.22 27.32 10.04
C GLY A 854 -18.10 28.40 8.94
N PRO A 855 -18.42 29.68 9.22
CA PRO A 855 -18.45 30.73 8.19
C PRO A 855 -17.04 31.19 7.77
N ASN A 856 -16.87 31.41 6.46
CA ASN A 856 -15.64 31.86 5.79
C ASN A 856 -14.78 32.89 6.58
N PRO A 857 -13.45 32.68 6.65
CA PRO A 857 -12.49 33.78 6.81
C PRO A 857 -12.53 34.71 5.58
N PRO A 858 -12.24 36.03 5.74
CA PRO A 858 -12.07 36.92 4.60
C PRO A 858 -10.75 36.63 3.85
N PRO A 859 -10.66 36.92 2.54
CA PRO A 859 -9.46 36.63 1.76
C PRO A 859 -8.29 37.54 2.12
N GLY A 860 -7.22 36.98 2.66
CA GLY A 860 -5.91 37.62 2.80
C GLY A 860 -5.14 37.64 1.47
N PRO A 861 -4.17 38.57 1.28
CA PRO A 861 -3.55 38.80 -0.01
C PRO A 861 -2.53 37.71 -0.38
N THR A 862 -2.55 37.31 -1.65
CA THR A 862 -1.42 36.63 -2.29
C THR A 862 -0.30 37.64 -2.54
N GLU A 863 0.79 37.57 -1.78
CA GLU A 863 2.09 38.08 -2.23
C GLU A 863 3.11 36.94 -2.28
N THR A 864 3.76 36.83 -3.42
CA THR A 864 4.81 35.86 -3.71
C THR A 864 6.15 36.57 -3.58
N GLU A 865 6.89 36.37 -2.49
CA GLU A 865 8.29 36.82 -2.38
C GLU A 865 9.24 35.71 -1.93
N ASP A 866 10.22 35.43 -2.80
CA ASP A 866 11.56 34.87 -2.58
C ASP A 866 11.81 33.66 -1.65
N VAL A 867 11.46 32.48 -2.16
CA VAL A 867 12.08 31.18 -1.78
C VAL A 867 13.57 31.01 -2.20
N PHE A 868 14.30 32.10 -2.46
CA PHE A 868 15.64 32.05 -3.05
C PHE A 868 16.86 31.79 -2.13
N PRO A 869 16.80 31.86 -0.77
CA PRO A 869 17.96 31.49 0.07
C PRO A 869 18.18 29.97 0.23
N LEU A 870 17.11 29.18 0.35
CA LEU A 870 17.19 27.75 0.71
C LEU A 870 17.75 26.87 -0.42
N LEU A 871 17.46 27.17 -1.69
CA LEU A 871 18.04 26.45 -2.83
C LEU A 871 19.56 26.59 -2.94
N LEU A 872 20.15 27.68 -2.42
CA LEU A 872 21.60 27.83 -2.33
C LEU A 872 22.23 26.99 -1.20
N ALA A 873 21.50 26.74 -0.10
CA ALA A 873 21.94 25.83 0.95
C ALA A 873 21.95 24.37 0.47
N PHE A 874 20.86 23.91 -0.17
CA PHE A 874 20.77 22.53 -0.69
C PHE A 874 21.68 22.29 -1.91
N GLY A 875 21.78 23.25 -2.84
CA GLY A 875 22.69 23.17 -3.98
C GLY A 875 24.18 23.08 -3.56
N GLY A 876 24.55 23.71 -2.43
CA GLY A 876 25.89 23.62 -1.86
C GLY A 876 26.28 22.20 -1.41
N ILE A 877 25.36 21.49 -0.74
CA ILE A 877 25.62 20.14 -0.20
C ILE A 877 25.76 19.12 -1.34
N GLY A 878 24.85 19.15 -2.32
CA GLY A 878 24.95 18.29 -3.52
C GLY A 878 26.21 18.58 -4.35
N GLY A 879 26.54 19.85 -4.55
CA GLY A 879 27.75 20.27 -5.28
C GLY A 879 29.06 19.81 -4.64
N VAL A 880 29.14 19.78 -3.31
CA VAL A 880 30.33 19.32 -2.57
C VAL A 880 30.50 17.79 -2.64
N LEU A 881 29.41 17.02 -2.58
CA LEU A 881 29.47 15.56 -2.73
C LEU A 881 29.93 15.16 -4.15
N VAL A 882 29.38 15.78 -5.20
CA VAL A 882 29.79 15.54 -6.60
C VAL A 882 31.20 16.07 -6.88
N GLY A 883 31.60 17.20 -6.28
CA GLY A 883 32.96 17.73 -6.40
C GLY A 883 34.03 16.84 -5.76
N SER A 884 33.75 16.28 -4.58
CA SER A 884 34.71 15.47 -3.81
C SER A 884 35.09 14.15 -4.52
N THR A 885 34.15 13.51 -5.22
CA THR A 885 34.38 12.28 -5.97
C THR A 885 35.21 12.53 -7.24
N LEU A 886 34.98 13.65 -7.93
CA LEU A 886 35.73 14.07 -9.12
C LEU A 886 37.19 14.47 -8.81
N VAL A 887 37.43 15.15 -7.68
CA VAL A 887 38.80 15.48 -7.24
C VAL A 887 39.56 14.23 -6.78
N SER A 888 38.89 13.32 -6.06
CA SER A 888 39.51 12.06 -5.59
C SER A 888 39.99 11.18 -6.74
N ARG A 889 39.20 11.04 -7.81
CA ARG A 889 39.60 10.31 -9.04
C ARG A 889 40.75 10.97 -9.81
N ARG A 890 41.01 12.28 -9.63
CA ARG A 890 42.05 13.01 -10.37
C ARG A 890 43.41 13.06 -9.67
N PHE A 891 43.46 12.87 -8.35
CA PHE A 891 44.69 12.97 -7.55
C PHE A 891 45.09 11.70 -6.78
N ASN A 892 44.26 10.66 -6.76
CA ASN A 892 44.56 9.33 -6.20
C ASN A 892 45.05 9.36 -4.72
N ILE A 893 44.27 10.03 -3.87
CA ILE A 893 44.53 10.17 -2.43
C ILE A 893 43.52 9.29 -1.68
N GLY A 894 44.01 8.27 -0.97
CA GLY A 894 43.14 7.23 -0.39
C GLY A 894 42.50 7.59 0.97
N GLY A 895 41.23 7.20 1.15
CA GLY A 895 40.60 6.79 2.41
C GLY A 895 40.51 7.73 3.62
N TRP A 896 41.12 8.92 3.57
CA TRP A 896 41.38 9.76 4.76
C TRP A 896 40.27 10.78 5.10
N LEU A 897 39.45 11.21 4.13
CA LEU A 897 38.68 12.46 4.28
C LEU A 897 37.32 12.37 5.00
N LEU A 898 36.65 11.22 5.03
CA LEU A 898 35.28 11.11 5.57
C LEU A 898 35.11 11.57 7.03
N PRO A 899 36.04 11.31 7.98
CA PRO A 899 35.89 11.80 9.35
C PRO A 899 36.12 13.32 9.47
N VAL A 900 37.01 13.88 8.65
CA VAL A 900 37.44 15.29 8.74
C VAL A 900 36.39 16.22 8.13
N THR A 901 35.70 15.80 7.06
CA THR A 901 34.61 16.58 6.48
C THR A 901 33.40 16.66 7.40
N ALA A 902 33.07 15.58 8.14
CA ALA A 902 31.97 15.58 9.10
C ALA A 902 32.22 16.56 10.25
N THR A 903 33.41 16.50 10.90
CA THR A 903 33.75 17.47 11.97
C THR A 903 33.84 18.91 11.47
N SER A 904 34.28 19.12 10.21
CA SER A 904 34.29 20.45 9.59
C SER A 904 32.89 20.98 9.32
N LEU A 905 31.98 20.16 8.80
CA LEU A 905 30.59 20.55 8.54
C LEU A 905 29.83 20.87 9.83
N THR A 906 30.01 20.08 10.90
CA THR A 906 29.39 20.38 12.20
C THR A 906 29.98 21.67 12.81
N ALA A 907 31.30 21.86 12.76
CA ALA A 907 31.94 23.08 13.26
C ALA A 907 31.51 24.33 12.47
N VAL A 908 31.43 24.23 11.14
CA VAL A 908 30.97 25.33 10.28
C VAL A 908 29.47 25.58 10.48
N ALA A 909 28.62 24.56 10.62
CA ALA A 909 27.20 24.75 10.94
C ALA A 909 27.02 25.48 12.29
N ILE A 910 27.74 25.05 13.33
CA ILE A 910 27.73 25.69 14.66
C ILE A 910 28.23 27.14 14.59
N GLN A 911 29.20 27.45 13.71
CA GLN A 911 29.83 28.76 13.61
C GLN A 911 29.16 29.72 12.60
N VAL A 912 28.36 29.20 11.68
CA VAL A 912 27.51 29.96 10.74
C VAL A 912 26.14 30.29 11.34
N LEU A 913 25.63 29.45 12.25
CA LEU A 913 24.32 29.67 12.89
C LEU A 913 24.35 30.63 14.10
N ALA A 914 25.50 30.87 14.75
CA ALA A 914 25.71 32.00 15.68
C ALA A 914 27.19 32.18 16.11
N PRO A 915 27.67 33.42 16.34
CA PRO A 915 28.97 33.67 16.95
C PRO A 915 28.90 33.54 18.49
N GLY A 916 29.07 32.32 19.03
CA GLY A 916 28.95 32.07 20.49
C GLY A 916 29.86 30.95 21.03
N SER A 917 29.94 30.82 22.37
CA SER A 917 30.81 29.82 23.01
C SER A 917 30.19 28.40 23.02
N PRO A 918 30.89 27.35 22.54
CA PRO A 918 30.31 26.00 22.43
C PRO A 918 29.89 25.35 23.76
N LEU A 919 30.49 25.77 24.88
CA LEU A 919 30.28 25.17 26.20
C LEU A 919 28.91 25.49 26.80
N LEU A 920 28.35 26.66 26.49
CA LEU A 920 27.03 27.08 26.99
C LEU A 920 25.89 26.33 26.26
N ARG A 921 25.96 26.25 24.93
CA ARG A 921 24.92 25.60 24.12
C ARG A 921 24.77 24.10 24.41
N VAL A 922 25.86 23.41 24.73
CA VAL A 922 25.79 21.99 25.12
C VAL A 922 25.20 21.78 26.52
N ALA A 923 25.39 22.72 27.45
CA ALA A 923 24.71 22.65 28.75
C ALA A 923 23.19 22.83 28.61
N GLN A 924 22.77 23.65 27.65
CA GLN A 924 21.38 23.96 27.32
C GLN A 924 20.68 22.78 26.61
N LEU A 925 21.29 22.23 25.55
CA LEU A 925 20.83 21.00 24.87
C LEU A 925 20.77 19.77 25.80
N ALA A 926 21.66 19.70 26.80
CA ALA A 926 21.63 18.64 27.81
C ALA A 926 20.54 18.81 28.88
N SER A 927 19.94 20.00 29.01
CA SER A 927 18.74 20.23 29.83
C SER A 927 17.42 20.03 29.08
N GLU A 928 17.44 20.13 27.75
CA GLU A 928 16.25 19.97 26.89
C GLU A 928 15.98 18.49 26.53
N SER A 929 17.00 17.63 26.51
CA SER A 929 16.84 16.21 26.14
C SER A 929 16.55 15.29 27.35
N ASN A 930 15.41 14.60 27.35
CA ASN A 930 15.06 13.57 28.35
C ASN A 930 15.91 12.27 28.27
N ALA A 931 16.96 12.23 27.46
CA ALA A 931 17.78 11.06 27.19
C ALA A 931 19.21 11.18 27.78
N VAL A 932 19.47 10.46 28.88
CA VAL A 932 20.76 10.41 29.60
C VAL A 932 21.96 10.08 28.70
N THR A 933 21.73 9.34 27.62
CA THR A 933 22.75 8.98 26.61
C THR A 933 23.23 10.17 25.77
N ILE A 934 22.36 11.12 25.44
CA ILE A 934 22.68 12.27 24.57
C ILE A 934 23.62 13.24 25.29
N ALA A 935 23.27 13.65 26.51
CA ALA A 935 24.11 14.47 27.37
C ALA A 935 25.50 13.84 27.61
N ALA A 936 25.57 12.50 27.69
CA ALA A 936 26.83 11.78 27.85
C ALA A 936 27.73 11.85 26.59
N VAL A 937 27.17 11.76 25.38
CA VAL A 937 27.93 11.87 24.12
C VAL A 937 28.48 13.29 23.96
N ALA A 938 27.67 14.31 24.22
CA ALA A 938 28.12 15.71 24.14
C ALA A 938 29.24 16.03 25.16
N ALA A 939 29.13 15.50 26.39
CA ALA A 939 30.19 15.61 27.40
C ALA A 939 31.49 14.89 26.99
N LEU A 940 31.39 13.73 26.32
CA LEU A 940 32.55 13.01 25.78
C LEU A 940 33.23 13.75 24.62
N LEU A 941 32.47 14.39 23.74
CA LEU A 941 32.98 15.25 22.66
C LEU A 941 33.74 16.47 23.21
N ILE A 942 33.16 17.18 24.18
CA ILE A 942 33.83 18.30 24.87
C ILE A 942 35.09 17.82 25.61
N GLY A 943 35.03 16.65 26.25
CA GLY A 943 36.16 16.03 26.92
C GLY A 943 37.32 15.72 25.97
N MET A 944 37.04 15.19 24.78
CA MET A 944 38.05 14.99 23.74
C MET A 944 38.58 16.32 23.18
N TRP A 945 37.70 17.29 22.89
CA TRP A 945 38.11 18.60 22.38
C TRP A 945 39.06 19.31 23.36
N GLN A 946 38.77 19.33 24.67
CA GLN A 946 39.71 19.87 25.66
C GLN A 946 41.04 19.11 25.72
N LEU A 947 41.07 17.81 25.45
CA LEU A 947 42.29 17.01 25.47
C LEU A 947 43.16 17.24 24.22
N ASP A 948 42.57 17.28 23.03
CA ASP A 948 43.28 17.61 21.77
C ASP A 948 43.82 19.05 21.83
N GLU A 949 42.97 20.03 22.19
CA GLU A 949 43.30 21.46 22.13
C GLU A 949 44.26 21.94 23.23
N ARG A 950 44.23 21.34 24.44
CA ARG A 950 45.08 21.78 25.57
C ARG A 950 46.24 20.88 25.95
N THR A 951 46.33 19.63 25.48
CA THR A 951 47.33 18.67 26.01
C THR A 951 48.11 17.84 25.00
N GLN A 952 47.84 17.94 23.69
CA GLN A 952 48.51 17.13 22.64
C GLN A 952 48.44 15.59 22.88
N GLY A 953 47.45 15.12 23.67
CA GLY A 953 47.31 13.72 24.04
C GLY A 953 46.60 12.90 22.95
N SER A 954 47.24 11.84 22.45
CA SER A 954 46.67 11.00 21.39
C SER A 954 45.56 10.06 21.88
N VAL A 955 44.31 10.54 21.86
CA VAL A 955 43.12 9.70 22.14
C VAL A 955 43.06 8.50 21.18
N PRO A 956 42.96 7.24 21.68
CA PRO A 956 43.00 6.03 20.84
C PRO A 956 41.91 5.98 19.76
N TRP A 957 42.26 5.42 18.59
CA TRP A 957 41.43 5.44 17.38
C TRP A 957 40.04 4.82 17.57
N TYR A 958 39.91 3.76 18.37
CA TYR A 958 38.63 3.10 18.64
C TYR A 958 37.70 3.96 19.51
N VAL A 959 38.25 4.80 20.41
CA VAL A 959 37.45 5.76 21.19
C VAL A 959 36.92 6.87 20.28
N ARG A 960 37.78 7.41 19.39
CA ARG A 960 37.37 8.39 18.37
C ARG A 960 36.31 7.81 17.42
N GLY A 961 36.48 6.56 16.98
CA GLY A 961 35.53 5.87 16.10
C GLY A 961 34.15 5.66 16.72
N ILE A 962 34.10 5.15 17.96
CA ILE A 962 32.82 4.91 18.66
C ILE A 962 32.09 6.23 18.92
N ILE A 963 32.79 7.27 19.38
CA ILE A 963 32.16 8.58 19.62
C ILE A 963 31.72 9.22 18.30
N GLY A 964 32.46 9.02 17.20
CA GLY A 964 32.03 9.43 15.86
C GLY A 964 30.70 8.79 15.44
N VAL A 965 30.56 7.47 15.61
CA VAL A 965 29.28 6.77 15.33
C VAL A 965 28.15 7.30 16.22
N LEU A 966 28.39 7.46 17.52
CA LEU A 966 27.40 8.03 18.45
C LEU A 966 27.01 9.48 18.10
N SER A 967 27.93 10.26 17.53
CA SER A 967 27.66 11.63 17.09
C SER A 967 26.84 11.69 15.80
N VAL A 968 27.03 10.71 14.89
CA VAL A 968 26.21 10.58 13.68
C VAL A 968 24.80 10.12 14.02
N VAL A 969 24.66 9.15 14.93
CA VAL A 969 23.34 8.72 15.45
C VAL A 969 22.64 9.89 16.17
N TRP A 970 23.35 10.65 17.00
CA TRP A 970 22.80 11.84 17.64
C TRP A 970 22.37 12.92 16.63
N ALA A 971 23.18 13.19 15.60
CA ALA A 971 22.82 14.15 14.56
C ALA A 971 21.58 13.72 13.78
N LEU A 972 21.46 12.44 13.42
CA LEU A 972 20.28 11.89 12.73
C LEU A 972 19.03 11.95 13.61
N GLU A 973 19.10 11.55 14.88
CA GLU A 973 17.98 11.63 15.83
C GLU A 973 17.56 13.07 16.14
N THR A 974 18.46 14.05 15.98
CA THR A 974 18.16 15.49 16.11
C THR A 974 17.53 16.07 14.83
N ILE A 975 17.83 15.49 13.66
CA ILE A 975 17.27 15.90 12.36
C ILE A 975 15.90 15.25 12.11
N SER A 976 15.69 14.03 12.60
CA SER A 976 14.42 13.30 12.47
C SER A 976 14.19 12.42 13.72
N PRO A 977 13.49 12.95 14.74
CA PRO A 977 13.26 12.23 16.00
C PRO A 977 12.45 10.94 15.80
N GLY A 978 12.89 9.84 16.40
CA GLY A 978 12.20 8.55 16.40
C GLY A 978 12.63 7.56 15.31
N VAL A 979 13.23 8.01 14.20
CA VAL A 979 13.53 7.15 13.04
C VAL A 979 14.54 6.04 13.36
N ILE A 980 15.56 6.30 14.19
CA ILE A 980 16.56 5.28 14.56
C ILE A 980 16.17 4.57 15.85
N LEU A 981 15.77 5.30 16.89
CA LEU A 981 15.42 4.70 18.19
C LEU A 981 14.12 3.88 18.18
N GLY A 982 13.18 4.14 17.25
CA GLY A 982 12.00 3.30 17.02
C GLY A 982 12.38 1.89 16.57
N GLY A 983 13.13 1.78 15.46
CA GLY A 983 13.55 0.49 14.90
C GLY A 983 14.58 -0.27 15.75
N LEU A 984 15.50 0.43 16.43
CA LEU A 984 16.55 -0.23 17.24
C LEU A 984 16.11 -0.69 18.64
N ARG A 985 14.87 -0.41 19.07
CA ARG A 985 14.43 -0.62 20.46
C ARG A 985 14.62 -2.07 20.94
N SER A 986 14.36 -3.05 20.06
CA SER A 986 14.55 -4.49 20.34
C SER A 986 16.03 -4.94 20.34
N GLY A 987 16.91 -4.23 19.61
CA GLY A 987 18.35 -4.52 19.58
C GLY A 987 19.12 -3.90 20.76
N VAL A 988 18.76 -2.68 21.17
CA VAL A 988 19.48 -1.89 22.17
C VAL A 988 19.37 -2.47 23.58
N GLU A 989 18.26 -3.14 23.93
CA GLU A 989 18.14 -3.84 25.22
C GLU A 989 19.21 -4.92 25.41
N SER A 990 19.67 -5.55 24.33
CA SER A 990 20.79 -6.52 24.37
C SER A 990 22.17 -5.87 24.54
N MET A 991 22.32 -4.60 24.13
CA MET A 991 23.59 -3.88 24.10
C MET A 991 23.78 -2.85 25.23
N GLY A 992 22.72 -2.52 25.97
CA GLY A 992 22.74 -1.58 27.09
C GLY A 992 23.93 -1.71 28.05
N PRO A 993 24.32 -2.93 28.50
CA PRO A 993 25.49 -3.12 29.36
C PRO A 993 26.82 -2.67 28.71
N VAL A 994 26.98 -2.86 27.40
CA VAL A 994 28.20 -2.48 26.66
C VAL A 994 28.28 -0.97 26.51
N ILE A 995 27.16 -0.31 26.18
CA ILE A 995 27.08 1.15 26.05
C ILE A 995 27.42 1.82 27.38
N VAL A 996 26.87 1.32 28.50
CA VAL A 996 27.20 1.83 29.85
C VAL A 996 28.67 1.58 30.20
N ILE A 997 29.25 0.41 29.87
CA ILE A 997 30.68 0.13 30.07
C ILE A 997 31.57 1.10 29.27
N VAL A 998 31.17 1.47 28.04
CA VAL A 998 31.92 2.42 27.20
C VAL A 998 31.80 3.85 27.73
N ILE A 999 30.61 4.31 28.14
CA ILE A 999 30.42 5.65 28.70
C ILE A 999 31.19 5.81 30.03
N VAL A 1000 31.03 4.85 30.95
CA VAL A 1000 31.71 4.88 32.26
C VAL A 1000 33.21 4.66 32.12
N GLY A 1001 33.65 3.72 31.27
CA GLY A 1001 35.07 3.42 31.04
C GLY A 1001 35.80 4.53 30.30
N GLY A 1002 35.18 5.10 29.26
CA GLY A 1002 35.69 6.25 28.51
C GLY A 1002 35.77 7.50 29.36
N GLY A 1003 34.70 7.83 30.09
CA GLY A 1003 34.68 8.94 31.05
C GLY A 1003 35.76 8.81 32.13
N ALA A 1004 35.91 7.62 32.73
CA ALA A 1004 36.96 7.35 33.72
C ALA A 1004 38.38 7.45 33.14
N TYR A 1005 38.59 7.07 31.88
CA TYR A 1005 39.87 7.24 31.18
C TYR A 1005 40.20 8.72 30.94
N LEU A 1006 39.25 9.50 30.40
CA LEU A 1006 39.42 10.94 30.15
C LEU A 1006 39.69 11.72 31.45
N VAL A 1007 38.93 11.44 32.52
CA VAL A 1007 39.17 12.04 33.85
C VAL A 1007 40.54 11.65 34.40
N ARG A 1008 40.99 10.40 34.20
CA ARG A 1008 42.33 9.95 34.63
C ARG A 1008 43.44 10.69 33.89
N GLU A 1009 43.37 10.81 32.56
CA GLU A 1009 44.35 11.55 31.76
C GLU A 1009 44.39 13.03 32.15
N TRP A 1010 43.22 13.67 32.30
CA TRP A 1010 43.10 15.06 32.74
C TRP A 1010 43.73 15.29 34.14
N ILE A 1011 43.59 14.34 35.07
CA ILE A 1011 44.27 14.39 36.38
C ILE A 1011 45.79 14.14 36.24
N GLN A 1012 46.25 13.32 35.30
CA GLN A 1012 47.68 13.08 35.07
C GLN A 1012 48.36 14.28 34.41
N ALA A 1013 47.73 14.91 33.41
CA ALA A 1013 48.21 16.15 32.79
C ALA A 1013 48.39 17.27 33.83
N ARG A 1014 47.45 17.43 34.76
CA ARG A 1014 47.53 18.40 35.88
C ARG A 1014 48.51 18.04 36.99
N ARG A 1015 49.21 16.90 36.92
CA ARG A 1015 50.26 16.48 37.87
C ARG A 1015 51.67 16.56 37.31
N ALA A 1016 51.84 16.92 36.03
CA ALA A 1016 53.15 17.33 35.51
C ALA A 1016 53.49 18.74 36.04
N PRO A 1017 54.64 18.93 36.72
CA PRO A 1017 55.04 20.25 37.18
C PRO A 1017 55.61 21.09 36.03
N ASP A 1018 54.93 22.19 35.69
CA ASP A 1018 55.51 23.22 34.85
C ASP A 1018 56.66 23.96 35.56
N THR A 1019 57.60 24.45 34.76
CA THR A 1019 58.81 25.24 35.11
C THR A 1019 60.00 24.48 35.71
N VAL A 1020 60.91 24.05 34.82
CA VAL A 1020 62.36 24.10 35.11
C VAL A 1020 62.86 25.48 34.68
N VAL A 1021 63.25 26.32 35.64
CA VAL A 1021 63.87 27.62 35.35
C VAL A 1021 65.38 27.40 35.14
N GLU A 1022 65.83 27.40 33.89
CA GLU A 1022 67.25 27.31 33.56
C GLU A 1022 67.91 28.70 33.58
N PHE A 1023 68.63 29.02 34.67
CA PHE A 1023 69.39 30.26 34.78
C PHE A 1023 70.69 30.19 33.96
N GLN A 1024 70.73 30.88 32.82
CA GLN A 1024 71.99 31.19 32.14
C GLN A 1024 72.79 32.24 32.92
N ALA A 1025 73.66 31.78 33.83
CA ALA A 1025 74.70 32.62 34.40
C ALA A 1025 75.87 32.74 33.42
N GLY A 1026 76.13 33.96 32.93
CA GLY A 1026 77.35 34.26 32.17
C GLY A 1026 78.60 34.10 33.05
N ASN A 1027 79.59 33.37 32.54
CA ASN A 1027 80.95 33.39 33.09
C ASN A 1027 81.74 34.59 32.54
N GLN A 1028 82.83 34.91 33.25
CA GLN A 1028 83.82 35.95 32.87
C GLN A 1028 84.52 35.66 31.53
#